data_AF-A0A341AW95-F1
#
_entry.id   AF-A0A341AW95-F1
#
_cell.length_a   1.000
_cell.length_b   1.000
_cell.length_c   1.000
_cell.angle_alpha   90.00
_cell.angle_beta   90.00
_cell.angle_gamma   90.00
#
_symmetry.space_group_name_H-M   'P 1'
#
loop_
_entity.id
_entity.type
_entity.pdbx_description
1 polymer ?
#
loop_
_entity_poly.entity_id
_entity_poly.type
_entity_poly.pdbx_seq_one_letter_code
_entity_poly.pdbx_strand_id
1 'polypeptide(L)'
;MALRLVSDFDLGKDVLPWLRAQRAALVAAGAGGGGPGVLENNYESLRVLNVERNGNIIYTYKDDKGNIFFGLYDYQTKQNEHLYTFEKDLQVVSCSVNRERTLLAASLVQAAKEGRRNELQPGSRCLTLLVEIHPINNVKVLKAVDSYIWVQFLYPHVESHPLPENHLLLISEEKYIEQLHIQVTQEDGNRVVIKNSGHLPRQRVAEDFVWAQWDMSEQRLYYIDLKKSRSVLKCIQFYADEHFSLMFEAPLDVSLSDSGFKLVNFGYDDLQDQEKLSKHPTLCVFTNHTGSLCVCYCPNFDSWEQITYSVLYFHKGHGKTFTATLGHVDSRVTKGITFLSLDYYVAVYLPGHFFHLLNIQHPDLICHSLFLTGNSEVIDMLPHSPLQSLSGSLVLDWGSGKLYRALLNQSYLLEFLWNTRLDCEKLALLHCVLSCGRDSRRLEAKIIQWISENISACHSFDLIQEFIIASSYWSIYPETSNMDKLLPYSSLLTWDTEIPGITLVTEEIPLPLMKVHSFKGYWEKLNSNLEYVKYSKPHLHCNNSMVRREWHSLISEEKKGKRRSTVYVRNILDNAIKVISNLEARNLEPRLTPLFQEEDNHQRLLMGLMVSELKDHLLRHLQGVEKKKIEQMVLDYVSKLLDLICQILEASWRKHNLHPWVLHFNRQASAAEFAVFHIMTRILEATNSLFLPLPPDLDNTEKNEKVKFSIIVRLPPLTGQKICRLWDHPVSSNIISRNHVKQLLQNYNKQPRSSMMDKSSFSVEFLPLNYFIEILTDIESSNPALYAFEGRDNVDAKFVEEAALKHTTMLLGL
;
A
#
# COMPACT_ATOMS: atom_id res chain seq x y z
N MET A 1 -12.42 2.68 -14.22
CA MET A 1 -11.20 3.47 -13.94
C MET A 1 -10.57 3.05 -12.63
N ALA A 2 -9.23 3.03 -12.56
CA ALA A 2 -8.44 2.67 -11.37
C ALA A 2 -8.64 3.64 -10.19
N LEU A 3 -8.79 4.93 -10.48
CA LEU A 3 -9.15 5.96 -9.52
C LEU A 3 -10.65 6.23 -9.53
N ARG A 4 -11.27 6.35 -8.36
CA ARG A 4 -12.66 6.76 -8.15
C ARG A 4 -12.68 8.00 -7.27
N LEU A 5 -13.22 9.10 -7.80
CA LEU A 5 -13.48 10.32 -7.06
C LEU A 5 -14.89 10.26 -6.49
N VAL A 6 -15.03 10.22 -5.17
CA VAL A 6 -16.31 10.27 -4.47
C VAL A 6 -16.52 11.69 -3.97
N SER A 7 -17.63 12.34 -4.35
CA SER A 7 -17.92 13.71 -3.92
C SER A 7 -18.24 13.73 -2.42
N ASP A 8 -17.39 14.38 -1.63
CA ASP A 8 -17.61 14.65 -0.20
C ASP A 8 -18.38 15.97 -0.02
N PHE A 9 -18.23 16.93 -0.95
CA PHE A 9 -18.97 18.19 -1.01
C PHE A 9 -19.10 18.70 -2.45
N ASP A 10 -20.23 19.32 -2.76
CA ASP A 10 -20.52 19.97 -4.05
C ASP A 10 -21.19 21.32 -3.80
N LEU A 11 -20.47 22.41 -4.11
CA LEU A 11 -20.94 23.78 -3.92
C LEU A 11 -22.32 24.04 -4.57
N GLY A 12 -22.60 23.43 -5.72
CA GLY A 12 -23.87 23.57 -6.42
C GLY A 12 -25.03 22.81 -5.78
N LYS A 13 -24.75 21.72 -5.06
CA LYS A 13 -25.79 20.88 -4.41
C LYS A 13 -25.97 21.19 -2.94
N ASP A 14 -24.89 21.45 -2.23
CA ASP A 14 -24.89 21.55 -0.77
C ASP A 14 -25.08 23.00 -0.30
N VAL A 15 -24.68 23.99 -1.10
CA VAL A 15 -24.71 25.42 -0.70
C VAL A 15 -25.77 26.20 -1.48
N LEU A 16 -25.80 26.07 -2.80
CA LEU A 16 -26.67 26.89 -3.66
C LEU A 16 -28.17 26.82 -3.31
N PRO A 17 -28.77 25.65 -2.97
CA PRO A 17 -30.17 25.59 -2.57
C PRO A 17 -30.47 26.35 -1.28
N TRP A 18 -29.55 26.30 -0.31
CA TRP A 18 -29.69 27.01 0.97
C TRP A 18 -29.64 28.52 0.76
N LEU A 19 -28.70 29.02 -0.06
CA LEU A 19 -28.60 30.44 -0.39
C LEU A 19 -29.88 30.96 -1.08
N ARG A 20 -30.45 30.17 -1.99
CA ARG A 20 -31.72 30.50 -2.65
C ARG A 20 -32.89 30.55 -1.65
N ALA A 21 -32.96 29.60 -0.72
CA ALA A 21 -34.00 29.57 0.31
C ALA A 21 -33.91 30.76 1.27
N GLN A 22 -32.71 31.11 1.73
CA GLN A 22 -32.49 32.27 2.60
C GLN A 22 -32.89 33.57 1.91
N ARG A 23 -32.57 33.69 0.62
CA ARG A 23 -32.94 34.84 -0.19
C ARG A 23 -34.43 34.92 -0.46
N ALA A 24 -35.10 33.81 -0.72
CA ALA A 24 -36.55 33.74 -0.85
C ALA A 24 -37.26 34.16 0.45
N ALA A 25 -36.74 33.74 1.61
CA ALA A 25 -37.26 34.15 2.91
C ALA A 25 -37.12 35.67 3.16
N LEU A 26 -35.98 36.27 2.79
CA LEU A 26 -35.77 37.72 2.87
C LEU A 26 -36.71 38.51 1.97
N VAL A 27 -36.99 38.02 0.76
CA VAL A 27 -37.95 38.63 -0.17
C VAL A 27 -39.37 38.51 0.37
N ALA A 28 -39.75 37.34 0.89
CA ALA A 28 -41.06 37.11 1.50
C ALA A 28 -41.29 37.97 2.76
N ALA A 29 -40.23 38.30 3.50
CA ALA A 29 -40.26 39.20 4.65
C ALA A 29 -40.33 40.70 4.28
N GLY A 30 -40.44 41.04 2.99
CA GLY A 30 -40.65 42.42 2.51
C GLY A 30 -39.37 43.27 2.41
N ALA A 31 -38.18 42.67 2.52
CA ALA A 31 -36.90 43.38 2.51
C ALA A 31 -36.24 43.52 1.12
N GLY A 32 -36.85 43.00 0.04
CA GLY A 32 -36.27 42.95 -1.30
C GLY A 32 -37.10 43.67 -2.37
N GLY A 33 -36.75 44.93 -2.69
CA GLY A 33 -37.35 45.72 -3.76
C GLY A 33 -36.76 45.44 -5.15
N GLY A 34 -36.76 44.19 -5.62
CA GLY A 34 -36.25 43.81 -6.94
C GLY A 34 -37.27 43.00 -7.74
N GLY A 35 -37.64 43.46 -8.94
CA GLY A 35 -38.68 42.88 -9.79
C GLY A 35 -38.35 41.49 -10.38
N PRO A 36 -39.34 40.81 -11.00
CA PRO A 36 -39.34 39.35 -11.23
C PRO A 36 -38.36 38.81 -12.29
N GLY A 37 -37.52 39.66 -12.91
CA GLY A 37 -36.68 39.31 -14.06
C GLY A 37 -35.18 39.22 -13.81
N VAL A 38 -34.69 39.49 -12.59
CA VAL A 38 -33.25 39.50 -12.22
C VAL A 38 -32.84 38.24 -11.43
N LEU A 39 -33.72 37.22 -11.39
CA LEU A 39 -33.75 36.19 -10.35
C LEU A 39 -32.79 35.00 -10.52
N GLU A 40 -32.08 34.84 -11.64
CA GLU A 40 -31.38 33.56 -11.91
C GLU A 40 -29.83 33.59 -11.94
N ASN A 41 -29.15 34.74 -12.09
CA ASN A 41 -27.70 34.75 -12.45
C ASN A 41 -26.69 35.26 -11.39
N ASN A 42 -27.08 35.61 -10.15
CA ASN A 42 -26.14 36.28 -9.22
C ASN A 42 -25.17 35.36 -8.45
N TYR A 43 -25.15 34.06 -8.75
CA TYR A 43 -24.24 33.10 -8.10
C TYR A 43 -23.02 32.72 -8.96
N GLU A 44 -22.77 33.41 -10.08
CA GLU A 44 -21.57 33.18 -10.92
C GLU A 44 -20.25 33.42 -10.17
N SER A 45 -20.28 34.22 -9.10
CA SER A 45 -19.13 34.48 -8.24
C SER A 45 -18.97 33.50 -7.06
N LEU A 46 -19.90 32.54 -6.91
CA LEU A 46 -19.89 31.56 -5.82
C LEU A 46 -18.70 30.63 -5.96
N ARG A 47 -17.82 30.62 -4.94
CA ARG A 47 -16.61 29.78 -4.94
C ARG A 47 -16.22 29.34 -3.53
N VAL A 48 -15.48 28.24 -3.46
CA VAL A 48 -14.79 27.79 -2.24
C VAL A 48 -13.58 28.70 -2.00
N LEU A 49 -13.34 29.08 -0.74
CA LEU A 49 -12.20 29.88 -0.32
C LEU A 49 -11.14 29.06 0.42
N ASN A 50 -11.58 28.20 1.34
CA ASN A 50 -10.69 27.41 2.18
C ASN A 50 -11.40 26.17 2.76
N VAL A 51 -10.61 25.17 3.17
CA VAL A 51 -11.08 23.98 3.89
C VAL A 51 -10.33 23.90 5.21
N GLU A 52 -11.06 24.00 6.32
CA GLU A 52 -10.49 24.01 7.67
C GLU A 52 -10.12 22.60 8.17
N ARG A 53 -9.31 22.53 9.24
CA ARG A 53 -8.81 21.25 9.79
C ARG A 53 -9.93 20.26 10.15
N ASN A 54 -11.07 20.75 10.62
CA ASN A 54 -12.22 19.93 10.99
C ASN A 54 -13.07 19.48 9.78
N GLY A 55 -12.64 19.82 8.56
CA GLY A 55 -13.34 19.52 7.31
C GLY A 55 -14.37 20.58 6.90
N ASN A 56 -14.59 21.62 7.71
CA ASN A 56 -15.53 22.69 7.36
C ASN A 56 -15.04 23.47 6.14
N ILE A 57 -15.98 23.90 5.29
CA ILE A 57 -15.67 24.52 4.01
C ILE A 57 -16.15 25.96 4.06
N ILE A 58 -15.24 26.91 3.83
CA ILE A 58 -15.56 28.32 3.72
C ILE A 58 -15.80 28.65 2.26
N TYR A 59 -16.90 29.33 1.97
CA TYR A 59 -17.26 29.78 0.63
C TYR A 59 -17.62 31.26 0.61
N THR A 60 -17.55 31.87 -0.57
CA THR A 60 -17.94 33.26 -0.78
C THR A 60 -18.71 33.44 -2.07
N TYR A 61 -19.57 34.45 -2.11
CA TYR A 61 -20.14 34.99 -3.35
C TYR A 61 -20.34 36.50 -3.18
N LYS A 62 -20.45 37.21 -4.30
CA LYS A 62 -20.85 38.62 -4.33
C LYS A 62 -22.36 38.71 -4.48
N ASP A 63 -23.00 39.48 -3.60
CA ASP A 63 -24.42 39.79 -3.72
C ASP A 63 -24.68 40.82 -4.83
N ASP A 64 -25.95 41.10 -5.11
CA ASP A 64 -26.40 42.06 -6.14
C ASP A 64 -25.91 43.49 -5.90
N LYS A 65 -25.57 43.83 -4.66
CA LYS A 65 -25.06 45.14 -4.28
C LYS A 65 -23.53 45.20 -4.37
N GLY A 66 -22.89 44.08 -4.73
CA GLY A 66 -21.43 43.92 -4.78
C GLY A 66 -20.81 43.65 -3.41
N ASN A 67 -21.60 43.37 -2.37
CA ASN A 67 -21.09 43.01 -1.06
C ASN A 67 -20.57 41.57 -1.08
N ILE A 68 -19.57 41.31 -0.25
CA ILE A 68 -18.93 40.00 -0.15
C ILE A 68 -19.59 39.23 0.98
N PHE A 69 -20.22 38.11 0.64
CA PHE A 69 -20.77 37.18 1.62
C PHE A 69 -19.72 36.12 2.00
N PHE A 70 -19.61 35.81 3.28
CA PHE A 70 -18.83 34.69 3.81
C PHE A 70 -19.76 33.67 4.46
N GLY A 71 -19.73 32.45 3.94
CA GLY A 71 -20.49 31.32 4.48
C GLY A 71 -19.59 30.18 4.90
N LEU A 72 -20.09 29.38 5.83
CA LEU A 72 -19.47 28.16 6.33
C LEU A 72 -20.39 26.99 6.09
N TYR A 73 -19.88 25.93 5.46
CA TYR A 73 -20.53 24.63 5.43
C TYR A 73 -19.87 23.73 6.48
N ASP A 74 -20.67 23.28 7.44
CA ASP A 74 -20.25 22.35 8.46
C ASP A 74 -20.32 20.92 7.91
N TYR A 75 -19.17 20.27 7.79
CA TYR A 75 -19.07 18.94 7.20
C TYR A 75 -19.76 17.86 8.05
N GLN A 76 -19.75 18.01 9.38
CA GLN A 76 -20.32 17.02 10.30
C GLN A 76 -21.85 17.12 10.36
N THR A 77 -22.37 18.33 10.48
CA THR A 77 -23.82 18.57 10.58
C THR A 77 -24.51 18.69 9.23
N LYS A 78 -23.73 18.90 8.15
CA LYS A 78 -24.21 19.18 6.78
C LYS A 78 -25.12 20.41 6.71
N GLN A 79 -24.81 21.42 7.53
CA GLN A 79 -25.56 22.67 7.59
C GLN A 79 -24.72 23.84 7.08
N ASN A 80 -25.40 24.81 6.49
CA ASN A 80 -24.81 26.07 6.09
C ASN A 80 -25.09 27.15 7.14
N GLU A 81 -24.07 27.96 7.40
CA GLU A 81 -24.09 29.06 8.34
C GLU A 81 -23.56 30.33 7.66
N HIS A 82 -24.21 31.46 7.92
CA HIS A 82 -23.70 32.77 7.50
C HIS A 82 -22.73 33.28 8.55
N LEU A 83 -21.50 33.61 8.14
CA LEU A 83 -20.49 34.14 9.06
C LEU A 83 -20.50 35.68 9.06
N TYR A 84 -20.35 36.29 7.88
CA TYR A 84 -20.20 37.73 7.79
C TYR A 84 -20.50 38.25 6.37
N THR A 85 -20.94 39.50 6.26
CA THR A 85 -21.07 40.19 4.96
C THR A 85 -20.30 41.49 5.00
N PHE A 86 -19.37 41.68 4.05
CA PHE A 86 -18.56 42.89 3.93
C PHE A 86 -19.15 43.83 2.88
N GLU A 87 -19.56 45.02 3.31
CA GLU A 87 -20.28 46.00 2.48
C GLU A 87 -19.35 46.85 1.59
N LYS A 88 -18.46 46.20 0.83
CA LYS A 88 -17.64 46.84 -0.21
C LYS A 88 -17.36 45.86 -1.35
N ASP A 89 -17.28 46.41 -2.55
CA ASP A 89 -16.87 45.70 -3.75
C ASP A 89 -15.34 45.48 -3.76
N LEU A 90 -14.90 44.44 -3.06
CA LEU A 90 -13.51 43.95 -3.03
C LEU A 90 -13.46 42.51 -3.58
N GLN A 91 -12.25 42.02 -3.84
CA GLN A 91 -11.99 40.62 -4.15
C GLN A 91 -11.38 39.93 -2.93
N VAL A 92 -11.94 38.79 -2.54
CA VAL A 92 -11.38 37.96 -1.48
C VAL A 92 -10.22 37.15 -2.03
N VAL A 93 -9.07 37.23 -1.34
CA VAL A 93 -7.86 36.46 -1.62
C VAL A 93 -7.80 35.20 -0.75
N SER A 94 -7.97 35.37 0.56
CA SER A 94 -7.85 34.28 1.52
C SER A 94 -8.78 34.52 2.71
N CYS A 95 -9.27 33.43 3.29
CA CYS A 95 -10.12 33.48 4.48
C CYS A 95 -9.93 32.23 5.34
N SER A 96 -10.01 32.40 6.66
CA SER A 96 -10.02 31.30 7.63
C SER A 96 -10.86 31.68 8.85
N VAL A 97 -11.46 30.67 9.48
CA VAL A 97 -12.27 30.80 10.71
C VAL A 97 -11.66 29.97 11.83
N ASN A 98 -11.70 30.47 13.06
CA ASN A 98 -11.26 29.69 14.21
C ASN A 98 -12.22 28.55 14.54
N ARG A 99 -11.75 27.58 15.35
CA ARG A 99 -12.51 26.36 15.71
C ARG A 99 -13.87 26.68 16.33
N GLU A 100 -13.93 27.70 17.19
CA GLU A 100 -15.13 28.11 17.93
C GLU A 100 -16.12 28.94 17.09
N ARG A 101 -15.77 29.30 15.84
CA ARG A 101 -16.60 30.13 14.94
C ARG A 101 -16.91 31.52 15.49
N THR A 102 -15.96 32.10 16.21
CA THR A 102 -16.10 33.42 16.84
C THR A 102 -15.30 34.50 16.13
N LEU A 103 -14.25 34.11 15.40
CA LEU A 103 -13.33 35.01 14.70
C LEU A 103 -13.17 34.61 13.24
N LEU A 104 -13.26 35.60 12.35
CA LEU A 104 -13.01 35.47 10.92
C LEU A 104 -11.78 36.29 10.53
N ALA A 105 -10.80 35.67 9.90
CA ALA A 105 -9.69 36.38 9.25
C ALA A 105 -9.93 36.39 7.74
N ALA A 106 -9.81 37.55 7.12
CA ALA A 106 -10.01 37.70 5.68
C ALA A 106 -9.02 38.69 5.07
N SER A 107 -8.41 38.32 3.94
CA SER A 107 -7.60 39.21 3.11
C SER A 107 -8.37 39.63 1.87
N LEU A 108 -8.48 40.94 1.67
CA LEU A 108 -9.30 41.58 0.65
C LEU A 108 -8.45 42.51 -0.21
N VAL A 109 -8.68 42.51 -1.52
CA VAL A 109 -7.96 43.34 -2.49
C VAL A 109 -8.94 44.20 -3.30
N GLN A 110 -8.53 45.42 -3.65
CA GLN A 110 -9.34 46.29 -4.50
C GLN A 110 -9.40 45.72 -5.92
N ALA A 111 -10.61 45.49 -6.44
CA ALA A 111 -10.81 45.09 -7.82
C ALA A 111 -10.36 46.23 -8.75
N ALA A 112 -9.40 45.97 -9.63
CA ALA A 112 -8.94 46.95 -10.60
C ALA A 112 -10.08 47.23 -11.60
N LYS A 113 -10.83 48.32 -11.42
CA LYS A 113 -11.73 48.82 -12.47
C LYS A 113 -10.88 49.32 -13.63
N GLU A 114 -10.99 48.66 -14.78
CA GLU A 114 -10.35 49.07 -16.03
C GLU A 114 -10.52 50.58 -16.27
N GLY A 115 -9.40 51.29 -16.41
CA GLY A 115 -9.36 52.56 -17.14
C GLY A 115 -9.11 53.85 -16.35
N ARG A 116 -9.15 53.90 -15.00
CA ARG A 116 -8.77 55.12 -14.26
C ARG A 116 -8.07 54.83 -12.93
N ARG A 117 -6.76 54.54 -12.98
CA ARG A 117 -5.89 54.82 -11.83
C ARG A 117 -5.81 56.33 -11.67
N ASN A 118 -6.48 56.87 -10.67
CA ASN A 118 -6.08 58.17 -10.13
C ASN A 118 -4.77 57.92 -9.37
N GLU A 119 -3.63 58.34 -9.91
CA GLU A 119 -2.29 58.23 -9.28
C GLU A 119 -2.16 58.95 -7.92
N LEU A 120 -3.26 59.53 -7.41
CA LEU A 120 -3.34 60.38 -6.22
C LEU A 120 -4.20 59.79 -5.07
N GLN A 121 -4.58 58.51 -5.11
CA GLN A 121 -5.21 57.85 -3.95
C GLN A 121 -4.22 56.89 -3.25
N PRO A 122 -3.63 57.28 -2.09
CA PRO A 122 -2.69 56.46 -1.34
C PRO A 122 -3.44 55.39 -0.52
N GLY A 123 -3.84 54.29 -1.16
CA GLY A 123 -4.48 53.16 -0.49
C GLY A 123 -3.72 51.86 -0.75
N SER A 124 -3.48 51.07 0.30
CA SER A 124 -2.86 49.74 0.20
C SER A 124 -3.67 48.80 -0.70
N ARG A 125 -2.99 48.02 -1.56
CA ARG A 125 -3.65 47.07 -2.48
C ARG A 125 -4.39 45.94 -1.74
N CYS A 126 -3.82 45.42 -0.66
CA CYS A 126 -4.33 44.31 0.15
C CYS A 126 -4.59 44.75 1.59
N LEU A 127 -5.80 44.46 2.07
CA LEU A 127 -6.26 44.71 3.43
C LEU A 127 -6.57 43.37 4.10
N THR A 128 -5.81 43.03 5.14
CA THR A 128 -6.05 41.85 5.96
C THR A 128 -6.77 42.26 7.24
N LEU A 129 -7.96 41.68 7.44
CA LEU A 129 -8.88 42.03 8.52
C LEU A 129 -9.09 40.84 9.45
N LEU A 130 -9.34 41.15 10.72
CA LEU A 130 -9.82 40.24 11.74
C LEU A 130 -11.18 40.74 12.25
N VAL A 131 -12.19 39.88 12.20
CA VAL A 131 -13.58 40.22 12.46
C VAL A 131 -14.14 39.36 13.59
N GLU A 132 -14.81 39.99 14.54
CA GLU A 132 -15.59 39.32 15.58
C GLU A 132 -16.99 38.98 15.02
N ILE A 133 -17.34 37.69 15.00
CA ILE A 133 -18.58 37.19 14.39
C ILE A 133 -19.77 37.33 15.37
N HIS A 134 -19.53 37.08 16.66
CA HIS A 134 -20.57 37.08 17.69
C HIS A 134 -20.10 37.87 18.93
N PRO A 135 -20.47 39.15 19.08
CA PRO A 135 -21.31 39.97 18.19
C PRO A 135 -20.52 40.57 17.02
N ILE A 136 -21.22 40.88 15.92
CA ILE A 136 -20.68 41.66 14.78
C ILE A 136 -20.47 43.12 15.24
N ASN A 137 -19.42 43.37 16.01
CA ASN A 137 -19.16 44.68 16.60
C ASN A 137 -17.83 45.29 16.20
N ASN A 138 -16.84 44.48 15.78
CA ASN A 138 -15.48 44.95 15.62
C ASN A 138 -14.77 44.35 14.41
N VAL A 139 -14.20 45.22 13.57
CA VAL A 139 -13.35 44.86 12.43
C VAL A 139 -12.00 45.52 12.65
N LYS A 140 -10.96 44.69 12.82
CA LYS A 140 -9.60 45.14 13.04
C LYS A 140 -8.74 44.93 11.82
N VAL A 141 -7.98 45.95 11.41
CA VAL A 141 -6.95 45.81 10.37
C VAL A 141 -5.71 45.17 10.98
N LEU A 142 -5.33 43.98 10.49
CA LEU A 142 -4.10 43.29 10.88
C LEU A 142 -2.90 43.80 10.07
N LYS A 143 -3.07 43.95 8.75
CA LYS A 143 -2.09 44.48 7.81
C LYS A 143 -2.79 45.22 6.66
N ALA A 144 -2.15 46.28 6.19
CA ALA A 144 -2.51 47.03 5.00
C ALA A 144 -1.23 47.23 4.19
N VAL A 145 -1.08 46.45 3.11
CA VAL A 145 0.16 46.36 2.32
C VAL A 145 -0.16 46.26 0.83
N ASP A 146 0.85 46.44 -0.03
CA ASP A 146 0.68 46.34 -1.48
C ASP A 146 0.84 44.90 -2.03
N SER A 147 1.31 43.98 -1.19
CA SER A 147 1.51 42.55 -1.45
C SER A 147 0.31 41.71 -1.01
N TYR A 148 0.11 40.53 -1.60
CA TYR A 148 -0.94 39.61 -1.17
C TYR A 148 -0.60 38.95 0.18
N ILE A 149 -1.64 38.75 1.01
CA ILE A 149 -1.52 38.06 2.30
C ILE A 149 -2.55 36.92 2.37
N TRP A 150 -2.10 35.73 2.76
CA TRP A 150 -2.96 34.59 3.10
C TRP A 150 -3.07 34.41 4.62
N VAL A 151 -4.21 33.89 5.05
CA VAL A 151 -4.59 33.76 6.46
C VAL A 151 -5.01 32.32 6.77
N GLN A 152 -4.51 31.74 7.87
CA GLN A 152 -4.90 30.39 8.30
C GLN A 152 -4.90 30.25 9.83
N PHE A 153 -6.04 29.90 10.42
CA PHE A 153 -6.13 29.63 11.86
C PHE A 153 -5.54 28.26 12.22
N LEU A 154 -4.91 28.18 13.39
CA LEU A 154 -4.46 26.94 14.00
C LEU A 154 -5.50 26.44 15.01
N TYR A 155 -5.90 25.19 14.86
CA TYR A 155 -6.89 24.50 15.69
C TYR A 155 -6.17 23.65 16.75
N PRO A 156 -6.43 23.86 18.05
CA PRO A 156 -5.81 23.06 19.11
C PRO A 156 -6.31 21.61 19.08
N HIS A 157 -5.45 20.67 19.49
CA HIS A 157 -5.71 19.23 19.41
C HIS A 157 -6.51 18.66 20.59
N VAL A 158 -6.59 19.38 21.73
CA VAL A 158 -7.22 18.90 22.97
C VAL A 158 -8.54 19.66 23.26
N GLU A 159 -9.56 18.90 23.66
CA GLU A 159 -10.97 19.30 23.76
C GLU A 159 -11.41 19.85 25.13
N SER A 160 -10.50 20.08 26.07
CA SER A 160 -10.93 20.21 27.46
C SER A 160 -11.65 21.52 27.77
N HIS A 161 -11.22 22.66 27.20
CA HIS A 161 -11.82 23.98 27.42
C HIS A 161 -11.56 24.89 26.22
N PRO A 162 -12.46 25.85 25.89
CA PRO A 162 -12.13 26.91 24.93
C PRO A 162 -10.90 27.64 25.44
N LEU A 163 -9.77 27.47 24.75
CA LEU A 163 -8.56 28.21 25.10
C LEU A 163 -8.85 29.70 24.84
N PRO A 164 -8.51 30.60 25.77
CA PRO A 164 -8.69 32.03 25.58
C PRO A 164 -7.74 32.60 24.51
N GLU A 165 -6.91 31.77 23.86
CA GLU A 165 -5.90 32.20 22.90
C GLU A 165 -6.04 31.44 21.57
N ASN A 166 -6.21 32.20 20.50
CA ASN A 166 -6.31 31.73 19.12
C ASN A 166 -5.04 32.12 18.37
N HIS A 167 -4.56 31.22 17.50
CA HIS A 167 -3.35 31.45 16.72
C HIS A 167 -3.69 31.56 15.23
N LEU A 168 -3.17 32.60 14.59
CA LEU A 168 -3.40 32.89 13.18
C LEU A 168 -2.07 33.00 12.43
N LEU A 169 -1.91 32.25 11.35
CA LEU A 169 -0.80 32.40 10.43
C LEU A 169 -1.11 33.48 9.39
N LEU A 170 -0.18 34.42 9.22
CA LEU A 170 -0.14 35.39 8.13
C LEU A 170 1.00 35.05 7.20
N ILE A 171 0.68 34.71 5.96
CA ILE A 171 1.64 34.36 4.91
C ILE A 171 1.68 35.52 3.93
N SER A 172 2.84 36.11 3.69
CA SER A 172 3.00 37.24 2.77
C SER A 172 3.64 36.80 1.46
N GLU A 173 3.19 37.39 0.36
CA GLU A 173 3.84 37.31 -0.97
C GLU A 173 5.28 37.84 -0.93
N GLU A 174 5.62 38.68 0.05
CA GLU A 174 6.99 39.13 0.36
C GLU A 174 7.85 38.04 1.03
N LYS A 175 7.44 36.76 0.96
CA LYS A 175 8.22 35.58 1.35
C LYS A 175 8.47 35.44 2.84
N TYR A 176 7.47 35.77 3.67
CA TYR A 176 7.55 35.55 5.11
C TYR A 176 6.26 35.00 5.70
N ILE A 177 6.36 34.28 6.84
CA ILE A 177 5.22 33.70 7.59
C ILE A 177 5.28 34.11 9.05
N GLU A 178 4.20 34.71 9.55
CA GLU A 178 4.05 35.30 10.90
C GLU A 178 2.96 34.51 11.64
N GLN A 179 3.18 34.18 12.90
CA GLN A 179 2.13 33.69 13.80
C GLN A 179 1.66 34.84 14.68
N LEU A 180 0.35 35.11 14.67
CA LEU A 180 -0.33 36.08 15.52
C LEU A 180 -1.01 35.36 16.68
N HIS A 181 -0.85 35.94 17.86
CA HIS A 181 -1.49 35.50 19.09
C HIS A 181 -2.70 36.39 19.37
N ILE A 182 -3.89 35.78 19.44
CA ILE A 182 -5.16 36.48 19.59
C ILE A 182 -5.82 36.02 20.87
N GLN A 183 -5.72 36.83 21.92
CA GLN A 183 -6.42 36.58 23.17
C GLN A 183 -7.86 37.06 23.08
N VAL A 184 -8.76 36.25 23.63
CA VAL A 184 -10.20 36.41 23.52
C VAL A 184 -10.83 36.21 24.89
N THR A 185 -11.78 37.07 25.24
CA THR A 185 -12.55 37.01 26.48
C THR A 185 -14.02 36.84 26.18
N GLN A 186 -14.69 35.98 26.95
CA GLN A 186 -16.13 35.80 26.88
C GLN A 186 -16.79 36.83 27.83
N GLU A 187 -17.62 37.71 27.27
CA GLU A 187 -18.44 38.66 28.02
C GLU A 187 -19.88 38.15 28.11
N ASP A 188 -20.69 38.70 29.04
CA ASP A 188 -22.07 38.25 29.33
C ASP A 188 -22.88 37.81 28.09
N GLY A 189 -23.19 36.50 28.01
CA GLY A 189 -23.82 35.83 26.86
C GLY A 189 -22.85 35.01 26.00
N ASN A 190 -23.26 34.62 24.78
CA ASN A 190 -22.39 33.98 23.76
C ASN A 190 -21.44 35.01 23.08
N ARG A 191 -21.08 36.11 23.76
CA ARG A 191 -20.32 37.21 23.19
C ARG A 191 -18.83 37.02 23.43
N VAL A 192 -18.04 37.13 22.37
CA VAL A 192 -16.62 36.80 22.36
C VAL A 192 -15.85 37.96 21.76
N VAL A 193 -15.01 38.62 22.57
CA VAL A 193 -14.32 39.89 22.22
C VAL A 193 -12.81 39.74 22.32
N ILE A 194 -12.06 40.37 21.41
CA ILE A 194 -10.59 40.35 21.40
C ILE A 194 -10.03 41.22 22.54
N LYS A 195 -9.23 40.61 23.41
CA LYS A 195 -8.51 41.30 24.49
C LYS A 195 -7.29 42.06 23.93
N ASN A 196 -7.02 43.25 24.48
CA ASN A 196 -5.85 44.07 24.11
C ASN A 196 -5.73 44.32 22.59
N SER A 197 -6.84 44.73 21.96
CA SER A 197 -6.95 44.97 20.53
C SER A 197 -5.97 45.99 19.95
N GLY A 198 -5.20 46.74 20.76
CA GLY A 198 -4.14 47.63 20.27
C GLY A 198 -2.86 46.93 19.83
N HIS A 199 -2.48 45.80 20.45
CA HIS A 199 -1.19 45.14 20.21
C HIS A 199 -1.32 43.62 20.26
N LEU A 200 -1.43 42.99 19.08
CA LEU A 200 -1.41 41.52 18.97
C LEU A 200 0.03 41.05 18.85
N PRO A 201 0.54 40.21 19.77
CA PRO A 201 1.87 39.65 19.66
C PRO A 201 2.07 38.89 18.35
N ARG A 202 3.25 39.06 17.75
CA ARG A 202 3.61 38.44 16.47
C ARG A 202 4.95 37.73 16.62
N GLN A 203 5.03 36.51 16.11
CA GLN A 203 6.26 35.74 16.05
C GLN A 203 6.59 35.40 14.59
N ARG A 204 7.85 35.53 14.20
CA ARG A 204 8.31 35.10 12.88
C ARG A 204 8.48 33.59 12.85
N VAL A 205 7.89 32.94 11.85
CA VAL A 205 7.94 31.48 11.65
C VAL A 205 8.95 31.11 10.55
N ALA A 206 8.86 31.74 9.38
CA ALA A 206 9.73 31.49 8.23
C ALA A 206 9.92 32.78 7.41
N GLU A 207 11.06 32.89 6.73
CA GLU A 207 11.47 34.02 5.87
C GLU A 207 12.23 33.50 4.64
N ASP A 208 12.33 34.33 3.60
CA ASP A 208 13.14 34.14 2.40
C ASP A 208 12.90 32.80 1.67
N PHE A 209 11.69 32.26 1.76
CA PHE A 209 11.31 31.02 1.10
C PHE A 209 10.84 31.26 -0.34
N VAL A 210 11.06 30.28 -1.21
CA VAL A 210 10.62 30.30 -2.62
C VAL A 210 9.36 29.49 -2.86
N TRP A 211 9.10 28.52 -1.98
CA TRP A 211 7.95 27.63 -2.06
C TRP A 211 7.47 27.26 -0.66
N ALA A 212 6.15 27.13 -0.46
CA ALA A 212 5.58 26.56 0.75
C ALA A 212 4.30 25.75 0.50
N GLN A 213 4.11 24.69 1.29
CA GLN A 213 2.90 23.88 1.33
C GLN A 213 2.37 23.75 2.75
N TRP A 214 1.07 23.88 2.89
CA TRP A 214 0.36 23.70 4.14
C TRP A 214 -0.36 22.35 4.20
N ASP A 215 -0.19 21.64 5.32
CA ASP A 215 -0.94 20.43 5.66
C ASP A 215 -1.96 20.75 6.75
N MET A 216 -3.24 20.88 6.35
CA MET A 216 -4.35 21.26 7.24
C MET A 216 -4.57 20.27 8.38
N SER A 217 -4.50 18.96 8.10
CA SER A 217 -4.89 17.90 9.04
C SER A 217 -3.91 17.77 10.19
N GLU A 218 -2.63 17.75 9.84
CA GLU A 218 -1.53 17.60 10.79
C GLU A 218 -0.95 18.94 11.26
N GLN A 219 -1.40 20.07 10.69
CA GLN A 219 -0.87 21.42 10.91
C GLN A 219 0.65 21.47 10.78
N ARG A 220 1.12 21.13 9.58
CA ARG A 220 2.54 21.16 9.22
C ARG A 220 2.76 22.13 8.08
N LEU A 221 3.82 22.91 8.22
CA LEU A 221 4.30 23.81 7.18
C LEU A 221 5.56 23.23 6.57
N TYR A 222 5.50 22.89 5.28
CA TYR A 222 6.66 22.56 4.48
C TYR A 222 7.07 23.79 3.69
N TYR A 223 8.34 24.17 3.70
CA TYR A 223 8.82 25.29 2.91
C TYR A 223 10.25 25.07 2.42
N ILE A 224 10.61 25.74 1.33
CA ILE A 224 11.93 25.67 0.73
C ILE A 224 12.58 27.04 0.75
N ASP A 225 13.78 27.13 1.33
CA ASP A 225 14.66 28.28 1.20
C ASP A 225 15.89 27.97 0.32
N LEU A 226 16.49 29.02 -0.23
CA LEU A 226 17.69 28.92 -1.06
C LEU A 226 18.92 29.26 -0.23
N LYS A 227 19.60 28.24 0.30
CA LYS A 227 20.87 28.42 1.03
C LYS A 227 22.03 28.17 0.08
N LYS A 228 22.84 29.22 -0.20
CA LYS A 228 24.01 29.14 -1.10
C LYS A 228 23.68 28.53 -2.47
N SER A 229 22.54 28.94 -3.05
CA SER A 229 22.00 28.41 -4.32
C SER A 229 21.61 26.93 -4.31
N ARG A 230 21.41 26.32 -3.13
CA ARG A 230 20.82 24.99 -2.98
C ARG A 230 19.44 25.11 -2.32
N SER A 231 18.48 24.39 -2.87
CA SER A 231 17.13 24.27 -2.32
C SER A 231 17.16 23.40 -1.06
N VAL A 232 16.67 23.90 0.07
CA VAL A 232 16.59 23.15 1.32
C VAL A 232 15.13 23.08 1.77
N LEU A 233 14.57 21.88 1.81
CA LEU A 233 13.26 21.62 2.36
C LEU A 233 13.31 21.63 3.89
N LYS A 234 12.37 22.33 4.48
CA LYS A 234 12.19 22.43 5.92
C LYS A 234 10.75 22.10 6.27
N CYS A 235 10.56 21.49 7.45
CA CYS A 235 9.24 21.22 7.99
C CYS A 235 9.10 21.80 9.38
N ILE A 236 8.06 22.58 9.60
CA ILE A 236 7.65 23.09 10.92
C ILE A 236 6.38 22.35 11.34
N GLN A 237 6.38 21.80 12.55
CA GLN A 237 5.20 21.23 13.19
C GLN A 237 4.64 22.26 14.17
N PHE A 238 3.34 22.55 14.06
CA PHE A 238 2.61 23.32 15.07
C PHE A 238 1.98 22.38 16.10
N TYR A 239 2.13 22.69 17.37
CA TYR A 239 1.57 21.91 18.48
C TYR A 239 0.42 22.65 19.15
N ALA A 240 -0.33 21.93 19.98
CA ALA A 240 -1.49 22.47 20.69
C ALA A 240 -1.12 23.39 21.87
N ASP A 241 0.13 23.30 22.36
CA ASP A 241 0.70 24.09 23.45
C ASP A 241 1.38 25.38 22.94
N GLU A 242 0.88 25.93 21.83
CA GLU A 242 1.25 27.26 21.28
C GLU A 242 2.66 27.34 20.68
N HIS A 243 3.48 26.32 20.88
CA HIS A 243 4.83 26.23 20.33
C HIS A 243 4.85 25.53 18.96
N PHE A 244 5.71 26.02 18.07
CA PHE A 244 6.08 25.32 16.85
C PHE A 244 7.55 24.91 16.91
N SER A 245 7.90 23.83 16.23
CA SER A 245 9.28 23.35 16.16
C SER A 245 9.67 23.04 14.72
N LEU A 246 10.87 23.45 14.34
CA LEU A 246 11.52 22.98 13.12
C LEU A 246 11.86 21.50 13.33
N MET A 247 11.24 20.62 12.54
CA MET A 247 11.37 19.17 12.70
C MET A 247 12.57 18.62 11.94
N PHE A 248 12.76 19.03 10.68
CA PHE A 248 13.89 18.61 9.87
C PHE A 248 14.32 19.66 8.83
N GLU A 249 15.55 19.52 8.35
CA GLU A 249 16.05 20.15 7.13
C GLU A 249 16.55 19.06 6.17
N ALA A 250 16.19 19.11 4.90
CA ALA A 250 16.62 18.16 3.87
C ALA A 250 17.07 18.91 2.61
N PRO A 251 18.31 18.72 2.13
CA PRO A 251 18.72 19.31 0.86
C PRO A 251 17.95 18.65 -0.28
N LEU A 252 17.48 19.45 -1.22
CA LEU A 252 16.81 19.04 -2.44
C LEU A 252 17.65 19.47 -3.63
N ASP A 253 17.94 18.52 -4.53
CA ASP A 253 18.57 18.83 -5.82
C ASP A 253 17.50 19.22 -6.84
N VAL A 254 16.79 20.32 -6.57
CA VAL A 254 15.73 20.85 -7.45
C VAL A 254 16.01 22.31 -7.80
N SER A 255 15.91 22.62 -9.08
CA SER A 255 16.03 23.97 -9.62
C SER A 255 14.73 24.74 -9.43
N LEU A 256 14.70 25.66 -8.45
CA LEU A 256 13.57 26.57 -8.21
C LEU A 256 13.94 28.04 -8.46
N SER A 257 15.18 28.33 -8.86
CA SER A 257 15.74 29.69 -8.94
C SER A 257 14.97 30.63 -9.86
N ASP A 258 14.38 30.10 -10.93
CA ASP A 258 13.70 30.89 -11.97
C ASP A 258 12.17 30.79 -11.88
N SER A 259 11.65 30.09 -10.87
CA SER A 259 10.28 29.56 -10.87
C SER A 259 9.23 30.42 -10.16
N GLY A 260 9.52 31.67 -9.79
CA GLY A 260 8.56 32.50 -9.05
C GLY A 260 8.24 31.99 -7.64
N PHE A 261 7.45 32.74 -6.89
CA PHE A 261 6.98 32.37 -5.55
C PHE A 261 5.71 31.52 -5.66
N LYS A 262 5.65 30.35 -4.99
CA LYS A 262 4.49 29.46 -5.06
C LYS A 262 4.04 28.97 -3.69
N LEU A 263 2.74 29.08 -3.43
CA LEU A 263 2.06 28.55 -2.25
C LEU A 263 1.18 27.37 -2.66
N VAL A 264 1.08 26.36 -1.79
CA VAL A 264 0.27 25.16 -2.02
C VAL A 264 -0.61 24.94 -0.79
N ASN A 265 -1.93 24.81 -1.00
CA ASN A 265 -2.93 24.59 0.05
C ASN A 265 -3.09 25.74 1.07
N PHE A 266 -2.91 27.01 0.66
CA PHE A 266 -3.17 28.20 1.50
C PHE A 266 -4.49 28.93 1.18
N GLY A 267 -5.38 28.29 0.41
CA GLY A 267 -6.65 28.86 -0.04
C GLY A 267 -6.66 29.13 -1.55
N TYR A 268 -7.58 30.01 -1.96
CA TYR A 268 -7.86 30.31 -3.38
C TYR A 268 -6.64 30.90 -4.11
N ASP A 269 -6.17 30.19 -5.14
CA ASP A 269 -5.25 30.69 -6.17
C ASP A 269 -6.08 31.31 -7.31
N ASP A 270 -5.74 32.53 -7.74
CA ASP A 270 -6.57 33.27 -8.69
C ASP A 270 -6.68 32.56 -10.05
N LEU A 271 -7.90 32.51 -10.60
CA LEU A 271 -8.19 31.85 -11.88
C LEU A 271 -7.42 32.49 -13.06
N GLN A 272 -7.01 33.76 -12.94
CA GLN A 272 -6.15 34.42 -13.94
C GLN A 272 -4.69 33.92 -13.91
N ASP A 273 -4.25 33.27 -12.83
CA ASP A 273 -2.93 32.65 -12.75
C ASP A 273 -2.93 31.19 -13.25
N GLN A 274 -4.06 30.58 -13.62
CA GLN A 274 -4.06 29.23 -14.24
C GLN A 274 -3.32 29.17 -15.57
N GLU A 275 -3.34 30.25 -16.37
CA GLU A 275 -2.53 30.34 -17.61
C GLU A 275 -1.04 30.53 -17.32
N LYS A 276 -0.68 31.08 -16.14
CA LYS A 276 0.72 31.23 -15.68
C LYS A 276 1.23 30.05 -14.87
N LEU A 277 0.35 29.28 -14.23
CA LEU A 277 0.66 28.07 -13.46
C LEU A 277 1.25 26.96 -14.34
N SER A 278 0.92 26.95 -15.63
CA SER A 278 1.57 26.11 -16.65
C SER A 278 3.09 26.34 -16.76
N LYS A 279 3.59 27.48 -16.28
CA LYS A 279 5.01 27.86 -16.28
C LYS A 279 5.74 27.60 -14.96
N HIS A 280 5.07 27.00 -13.96
CA HIS A 280 5.68 26.77 -12.65
C HIS A 280 5.83 25.27 -12.38
N PRO A 281 6.97 24.82 -11.85
CA PRO A 281 7.18 23.42 -11.53
C PRO A 281 6.13 22.96 -10.52
N THR A 282 5.71 21.70 -10.64
CA THR A 282 4.76 21.10 -9.71
C THR A 282 5.53 20.39 -8.63
N LEU A 283 5.36 20.82 -7.37
CA LEU A 283 6.02 20.24 -6.21
C LEU A 283 4.97 19.93 -5.14
N CYS A 284 4.97 18.71 -4.62
CA CYS A 284 4.08 18.28 -3.54
C CYS A 284 4.85 17.43 -2.53
N VAL A 285 4.60 17.66 -1.24
CA VAL A 285 5.11 16.84 -0.14
C VAL A 285 3.97 15.96 0.38
N PHE A 286 4.19 14.65 0.46
CA PHE A 286 3.23 13.71 1.02
C PHE A 286 3.81 12.98 2.23
N THR A 287 2.96 12.80 3.23
CA THR A 287 3.25 12.00 4.41
C THR A 287 2.11 11.03 4.67
N ASN A 288 2.40 9.91 5.31
CA ASN A 288 1.39 8.91 5.67
C ASN A 288 1.56 8.44 7.12
N HIS A 289 0.57 7.70 7.62
CA HIS A 289 0.58 7.15 8.98
C HIS A 289 1.64 6.06 9.21
N THR A 290 2.27 5.53 8.16
CA THR A 290 3.37 4.54 8.27
C THR A 290 4.73 5.19 8.51
N GLY A 291 4.81 6.53 8.47
CA GLY A 291 6.07 7.26 8.64
C GLY A 291 6.84 7.42 7.33
N SER A 292 6.16 7.33 6.18
CA SER A 292 6.73 7.67 4.88
C SER A 292 6.71 9.18 4.68
N LEU A 293 7.81 9.69 4.14
CA LEU A 293 7.96 11.05 3.64
C LEU A 293 8.39 10.98 2.17
N CYS A 294 7.62 11.63 1.29
CA CYS A 294 7.87 11.68 -0.14
C CYS A 294 7.74 13.11 -0.67
N VAL A 295 8.63 13.47 -1.60
CA VAL A 295 8.55 14.74 -2.34
C VAL A 295 8.42 14.42 -3.81
N CYS A 296 7.29 14.82 -4.39
CA CYS A 296 7.01 14.69 -5.81
C CYS A 296 7.35 16.00 -6.51
N TYR A 297 8.13 15.92 -7.58
CA TYR A 297 8.61 17.06 -8.33
C TYR A 297 8.42 16.82 -9.82
N CYS A 298 7.82 17.78 -10.51
CA CYS A 298 7.80 17.85 -11.96
C CYS A 298 8.43 19.19 -12.37
N PRO A 299 9.58 19.19 -13.07
CA PRO A 299 10.12 20.40 -13.68
C PRO A 299 9.16 20.94 -14.75
N ASN A 300 9.34 22.20 -15.12
CA ASN A 300 8.74 22.73 -16.34
C ASN A 300 9.32 21.98 -17.54
N PHE A 301 8.47 21.62 -18.50
CA PHE A 301 8.91 20.94 -19.72
C PHE A 301 8.60 21.81 -20.94
N ASP A 302 9.62 22.01 -21.78
CA ASP A 302 9.54 22.81 -23.01
C ASP A 302 9.02 21.99 -24.20
N SER A 303 9.12 20.65 -24.13
CA SER A 303 8.71 19.73 -25.19
C SER A 303 7.68 18.71 -24.68
N TRP A 304 6.60 18.52 -25.42
CA TRP A 304 5.54 17.55 -25.11
C TRP A 304 5.85 16.12 -25.59
N GLU A 305 7.05 15.86 -26.09
CA GLU A 305 7.47 14.52 -26.57
C GLU A 305 7.77 13.55 -25.42
N GLN A 306 8.40 14.06 -24.36
CA GLN A 306 8.77 13.31 -23.18
C GLN A 306 8.46 14.12 -21.93
N ILE A 307 7.83 13.47 -20.97
CA ILE A 307 7.48 14.09 -19.69
C ILE A 307 8.25 13.39 -18.59
N THR A 308 9.03 14.17 -17.85
CA THR A 308 9.86 13.70 -16.76
C THR A 308 9.33 14.21 -15.43
N TYR A 309 9.21 13.33 -14.45
CA TYR A 309 8.90 13.69 -13.07
C TYR A 309 9.69 12.82 -12.09
N SER A 310 9.96 13.33 -10.90
CA SER A 310 10.78 12.67 -9.88
C SER A 310 10.00 12.51 -8.57
N VAL A 311 10.22 11.38 -7.88
CA VAL A 311 9.71 11.12 -6.54
C VAL A 311 10.87 10.78 -5.62
N LEU A 312 11.09 11.62 -4.60
CA LEU A 312 12.12 11.46 -3.60
C LEU A 312 11.56 10.71 -2.38
N TYR A 313 12.00 9.48 -2.15
CA TYR A 313 11.56 8.63 -1.04
C TYR A 313 12.51 8.80 0.15
N PHE A 314 12.41 9.91 0.88
CA PHE A 314 13.31 10.21 2.00
C PHE A 314 13.37 9.11 3.06
N HIS A 315 12.23 8.46 3.33
CA HIS A 315 12.14 7.35 4.28
C HIS A 315 12.84 6.05 3.80
N LYS A 316 13.27 5.98 2.54
CA LYS A 316 14.05 4.88 1.95
C LYS A 316 15.45 5.32 1.48
N GLY A 317 15.74 6.62 1.45
CA GLY A 317 17.06 7.17 1.09
C GLY A 317 17.40 7.21 -0.38
N HIS A 318 16.42 7.04 -1.27
CA HIS A 318 16.64 7.16 -2.72
C HIS A 318 15.54 7.98 -3.41
N GLY A 319 15.87 8.56 -4.55
CA GLY A 319 14.96 9.23 -5.47
C GLY A 319 14.80 8.41 -6.75
N LYS A 320 13.61 8.49 -7.35
CA LYS A 320 13.32 7.86 -8.65
C LYS A 320 12.80 8.91 -9.62
N THR A 321 13.45 9.01 -10.77
CA THR A 321 13.06 9.88 -11.88
C THR A 321 12.48 9.02 -12.99
N PHE A 322 11.26 9.36 -13.40
CA PHE A 322 10.47 8.67 -14.40
C PHE A 322 10.34 9.56 -15.62
N THR A 323 10.67 9.04 -16.79
CA THR A 323 10.39 9.71 -18.06
C THR A 323 9.46 8.86 -18.89
N ALA A 324 8.32 9.44 -19.26
CA ALA A 324 7.28 8.82 -20.07
C ALA A 324 7.30 9.43 -21.46
N THR A 325 7.30 8.59 -22.49
CA THR A 325 7.18 9.03 -23.89
C THR A 325 5.71 9.25 -24.24
N LEU A 326 5.35 10.46 -24.66
CA LEU A 326 4.00 10.76 -25.13
C LEU A 326 3.87 10.38 -26.62
N GLY A 327 2.79 9.68 -26.97
CA GLY A 327 2.39 9.55 -28.37
C GLY A 327 1.95 10.91 -28.92
N HIS A 328 2.13 11.14 -30.22
CA HIS A 328 1.73 12.40 -30.86
C HIS A 328 0.20 12.59 -30.77
N VAL A 329 -0.29 13.51 -29.94
CA VAL A 329 -1.72 13.80 -29.78
C VAL A 329 -1.95 15.31 -29.83
N ASP A 330 -3.04 15.71 -30.50
CA ASP A 330 -3.41 17.10 -30.74
C ASP A 330 -3.61 17.91 -29.46
N SER A 331 -3.09 19.14 -29.51
CA SER A 331 -2.94 20.12 -28.44
C SER A 331 -4.26 20.70 -27.89
N ARG A 332 -5.16 19.89 -27.35
CA ARG A 332 -6.32 20.42 -26.62
C ARG A 332 -5.99 20.58 -25.13
N VAL A 333 -5.61 21.81 -24.78
CA VAL A 333 -5.58 22.41 -23.42
C VAL A 333 -5.10 21.45 -22.32
N THR A 334 -3.87 20.95 -22.45
CA THR A 334 -3.26 20.09 -21.43
C THR A 334 -2.73 20.93 -20.27
N LYS A 335 -3.39 20.79 -19.10
CA LYS A 335 -2.90 21.31 -17.81
C LYS A 335 -1.77 20.41 -17.29
N GLY A 336 -0.89 20.95 -16.43
CA GLY A 336 0.29 20.25 -15.91
C GLY A 336 -0.02 18.95 -15.15
N ILE A 337 1.03 18.16 -14.87
CA ILE A 337 0.93 16.90 -14.11
C ILE A 337 0.30 17.15 -12.75
N THR A 338 -0.61 16.28 -12.34
CA THR A 338 -1.19 16.29 -10.99
C THR A 338 -0.68 15.10 -10.17
N PHE A 339 -0.31 15.38 -8.92
CA PHE A 339 0.04 14.37 -7.93
C PHE A 339 -1.06 14.26 -6.87
N LEU A 340 -1.52 13.04 -6.58
CA LEU A 340 -2.54 12.77 -5.55
C LEU A 340 -2.02 11.71 -4.56
N SER A 341 -2.27 11.93 -3.27
CA SER A 341 -1.95 10.97 -2.22
C SER A 341 -3.09 9.95 -2.02
N LEU A 342 -2.74 8.65 -2.00
CA LEU A 342 -3.65 7.52 -1.84
C LEU A 342 -3.09 6.54 -0.80
N ASP A 343 -2.83 7.04 0.41
CA ASP A 343 -2.28 6.33 1.58
C ASP A 343 -0.92 5.64 1.32
N TYR A 344 -0.95 4.46 0.68
CA TYR A 344 0.23 3.67 0.31
C TYR A 344 0.76 3.99 -1.10
N TYR A 345 0.02 4.77 -1.88
CA TYR A 345 0.35 5.11 -3.26
C TYR A 345 0.34 6.60 -3.52
N VAL A 346 1.15 7.05 -4.49
CA VAL A 346 0.96 8.35 -5.17
C VAL A 346 0.41 8.08 -6.56
N ALA A 347 -0.73 8.69 -6.89
CA ALA A 347 -1.18 8.74 -8.28
C ALA A 347 -0.57 9.96 -8.97
N VAL A 348 0.09 9.72 -10.10
CA VAL A 348 0.64 10.73 -10.99
C VAL A 348 -0.12 10.63 -12.29
N TYR A 349 -0.86 11.66 -12.66
CA TYR A 349 -1.63 11.61 -13.89
C TYR A 349 -1.56 12.92 -14.66
N LEU A 350 -1.56 12.76 -15.97
CA LEU A 350 -1.70 13.83 -16.94
C LEU A 350 -2.95 13.52 -17.77
N PRO A 351 -4.03 14.33 -17.66
CA PRO A 351 -5.27 14.08 -18.39
C PRO A 351 -5.03 13.81 -19.88
N GLY A 352 -5.62 12.75 -20.40
CA GLY A 352 -5.50 12.32 -21.80
C GLY A 352 -4.16 11.70 -22.22
N HIS A 353 -3.20 11.50 -21.30
CA HIS A 353 -1.85 11.03 -21.68
C HIS A 353 -1.40 9.79 -20.90
N PHE A 354 -1.32 9.88 -19.58
CA PHE A 354 -0.91 8.75 -18.74
C PHE A 354 -1.49 8.82 -17.33
N PHE A 355 -1.55 7.67 -16.69
CA PHE A 355 -1.89 7.48 -15.28
C PHE A 355 -0.92 6.48 -14.66
N HIS A 356 -0.09 6.93 -13.72
CA HIS A 356 0.83 6.09 -12.97
C HIS A 356 0.41 6.03 -11.50
N LEU A 357 0.47 4.86 -10.91
CA LEU A 357 0.19 4.62 -9.50
C LEU A 357 1.44 4.04 -8.84
N LEU A 358 2.16 4.89 -8.12
CA LEU A 358 3.48 4.59 -7.56
C LEU A 358 3.35 4.07 -6.14
N ASN A 359 3.90 2.88 -5.88
CA ASN A 359 3.91 2.29 -4.54
C ASN A 359 4.95 3.01 -3.66
N ILE A 360 4.47 3.75 -2.67
CA ILE A 360 5.33 4.49 -1.72
C ILE A 360 5.93 3.57 -0.67
N GLN A 361 5.20 2.50 -0.32
CA GLN A 361 5.58 1.61 0.77
C GLN A 361 6.75 0.70 0.38
N HIS A 362 6.71 0.19 -0.85
CA HIS A 362 7.72 -0.69 -1.43
C HIS A 362 8.20 -0.13 -2.79
N PRO A 363 8.90 1.01 -2.79
CA PRO A 363 9.34 1.63 -4.03
C PRO A 363 10.45 0.82 -4.71
N ASP A 364 11.17 -0.04 -3.98
CA ASP A 364 12.30 -0.84 -4.49
C ASP A 364 11.88 -1.71 -5.69
N LEU A 365 10.75 -2.42 -5.57
CA LEU A 365 10.17 -3.25 -6.63
C LEU A 365 9.25 -2.41 -7.51
N ILE A 366 9.79 -1.93 -8.63
CA ILE A 366 9.07 -1.05 -9.55
C ILE A 366 7.81 -1.70 -10.14
N CYS A 367 7.81 -3.02 -10.28
CA CYS A 367 6.69 -3.84 -10.73
C CYS A 367 5.51 -3.87 -9.75
N HIS A 368 5.62 -3.26 -8.57
CA HIS A 368 4.49 -3.01 -7.67
C HIS A 368 3.77 -1.69 -7.96
N SER A 369 4.33 -0.88 -8.86
CA SER A 369 3.73 0.36 -9.35
C SER A 369 3.07 0.11 -10.71
N LEU A 370 1.89 0.69 -10.92
CA LEU A 370 1.13 0.55 -12.16
C LEU A 370 1.44 1.72 -13.09
N PHE A 371 1.79 1.46 -14.35
CA PHE A 371 2.08 2.50 -15.35
C PHE A 371 1.15 2.33 -16.53
N LEU A 372 0.19 3.25 -16.69
CA LEU A 372 -0.73 3.27 -17.82
C LEU A 372 -0.36 4.44 -18.73
N THR A 373 0.28 4.15 -19.85
CA THR A 373 0.71 5.14 -20.86
C THR A 373 -0.10 4.99 -22.15
N GLY A 374 -0.53 6.11 -22.73
CA GLY A 374 -1.22 6.16 -24.03
C GLY A 374 -2.73 6.42 -23.96
N ASN A 375 -3.34 6.69 -25.11
CA ASN A 375 -4.77 6.96 -25.24
C ASN A 375 -5.60 5.70 -24.98
N SER A 376 -6.16 5.60 -23.78
CA SER A 376 -7.19 4.64 -23.44
C SER A 376 -8.41 5.41 -22.98
N GLU A 377 -9.62 4.95 -23.36
CA GLU A 377 -10.91 5.44 -22.82
C GLU A 377 -10.94 5.50 -21.28
N VAL A 378 -10.01 4.79 -20.62
CA VAL A 378 -9.76 4.75 -19.18
C VAL A 378 -9.17 6.07 -18.62
N ILE A 379 -8.43 6.86 -19.41
CA ILE A 379 -7.73 8.08 -18.97
C ILE A 379 -8.59 9.34 -19.15
N ASP A 380 -9.51 9.35 -20.12
CA ASP A 380 -10.40 10.48 -20.43
C ASP A 380 -11.57 10.69 -19.43
N MET A 381 -11.69 9.83 -18.42
CA MET A 381 -12.80 9.90 -17.44
C MET A 381 -12.45 10.72 -16.18
N LEU A 382 -11.20 11.17 -16.03
CA LEU A 382 -10.85 12.09 -14.94
C LEU A 382 -11.22 13.52 -15.29
N PRO A 383 -11.50 14.37 -14.28
CA PRO A 383 -11.69 15.79 -14.51
C PRO A 383 -10.49 16.36 -15.28
N HIS A 384 -10.75 17.04 -16.39
CA HIS A 384 -9.75 17.85 -17.10
C HIS A 384 -9.43 19.15 -16.32
N SER A 385 -10.13 19.42 -15.22
CA SER A 385 -9.83 20.50 -14.29
C SER A 385 -8.61 20.17 -13.42
N PRO A 386 -7.81 21.18 -13.03
CA PRO A 386 -6.63 20.97 -12.19
C PRO A 386 -7.11 20.57 -10.80
N LEU A 387 -6.78 19.35 -10.39
CA LEU A 387 -7.12 18.84 -9.08
C LEU A 387 -5.98 19.19 -8.10
N GLN A 388 -6.34 19.78 -6.97
CA GLN A 388 -5.40 20.08 -5.90
C GLN A 388 -5.48 19.01 -4.81
N SER A 389 -4.36 18.33 -4.55
CA SER A 389 -4.28 17.39 -3.42
C SER A 389 -4.22 18.16 -2.10
N LEU A 390 -5.16 17.85 -1.22
CA LEU A 390 -5.15 18.30 0.17
C LEU A 390 -4.51 17.22 1.05
N SER A 391 -4.72 17.29 2.37
CA SER A 391 -4.25 16.28 3.31
C SER A 391 -4.92 14.92 3.05
N GLY A 392 -4.10 13.85 3.03
CA GLY A 392 -4.57 12.50 2.79
C GLY A 392 -5.17 12.33 1.38
N SER A 393 -6.29 11.60 1.29
CA SER A 393 -7.00 11.31 0.03
C SER A 393 -7.99 12.39 -0.42
N LEU A 394 -8.00 13.57 0.21
CA LEU A 394 -8.88 14.67 -0.15
C LEU A 394 -8.34 15.46 -1.34
N VAL A 395 -9.22 15.78 -2.28
CA VAL A 395 -8.88 16.44 -3.54
C VAL A 395 -9.89 17.53 -3.83
N LEU A 396 -9.42 18.76 -4.02
CA LEU A 396 -10.27 19.91 -4.33
C LEU A 396 -10.17 20.25 -5.82
N ASP A 397 -11.33 20.32 -6.47
CA ASP A 397 -11.46 20.92 -7.80
C ASP A 397 -11.90 22.37 -7.65
N TRP A 398 -10.95 23.29 -7.78
CA TRP A 398 -11.20 24.74 -7.71
C TRP A 398 -12.15 25.23 -8.82
N GLY A 399 -12.13 24.60 -9.99
CA GLY A 399 -12.95 25.02 -11.13
C GLY A 399 -14.43 24.69 -10.93
N SER A 400 -14.74 23.54 -10.32
CA SER A 400 -16.12 23.15 -10.05
C SER A 400 -16.60 23.42 -8.62
N GLY A 401 -15.70 23.79 -7.71
CA GLY A 401 -16.02 23.97 -6.28
C GLY A 401 -16.37 22.66 -5.58
N LYS A 402 -15.86 21.53 -6.08
CA LYS A 402 -16.17 20.19 -5.55
C LYS A 402 -15.00 19.63 -4.77
N LEU A 403 -15.31 19.09 -3.60
CA LEU A 403 -14.35 18.34 -2.79
C LEU A 403 -14.61 16.85 -3.00
N TYR A 404 -13.57 16.15 -3.43
CA TYR A 404 -13.60 14.71 -3.65
C TYR A 404 -12.73 13.98 -2.64
N ARG A 405 -13.10 12.74 -2.36
CA ARG A 405 -12.22 11.73 -1.79
C ARG A 405 -11.77 10.79 -2.89
N ALA A 406 -10.46 10.77 -3.12
CA ALA A 406 -9.83 9.90 -4.10
C ALA A 406 -9.61 8.50 -3.51
N LEU A 407 -10.23 7.50 -4.12
CA LEU A 407 -10.16 6.11 -3.67
C LEU A 407 -9.78 5.22 -4.84
N LEU A 408 -9.08 4.14 -4.57
CA LEU A 408 -8.81 3.11 -5.57
C LEU A 408 -10.08 2.28 -5.82
N ASN A 409 -10.46 2.13 -7.09
CA ASN A 409 -11.64 1.38 -7.48
C ASN A 409 -11.32 -0.11 -7.53
N GLN A 410 -11.55 -0.80 -6.41
CA GLN A 410 -11.30 -2.23 -6.28
C GLN A 410 -11.98 -3.08 -7.37
N SER A 411 -13.21 -2.75 -7.78
CA SER A 411 -13.93 -3.55 -8.78
C SER A 411 -13.29 -3.45 -10.16
N TYR A 412 -12.87 -2.24 -10.53
CA TYR A 412 -12.15 -2.01 -11.78
C TYR A 412 -10.74 -2.61 -11.75
N LEU A 413 -9.99 -2.47 -10.65
CA LEU A 413 -8.65 -3.03 -10.53
C LEU A 413 -8.67 -4.56 -10.64
N LEU A 414 -9.67 -5.21 -10.05
CA LEU A 414 -9.93 -6.63 -10.24
C LEU A 414 -10.25 -6.92 -11.71
N GLU A 415 -11.23 -6.27 -12.32
CA GLU A 415 -11.55 -6.49 -13.74
C GLU A 415 -10.32 -6.29 -14.66
N PHE A 416 -9.48 -5.31 -14.35
CA PHE A 416 -8.27 -5.06 -15.11
C PHE A 416 -7.21 -6.15 -14.90
N LEU A 417 -7.05 -6.67 -13.67
CA LEU A 417 -6.15 -7.80 -13.37
C LEU A 417 -6.48 -9.02 -14.23
N TRP A 418 -7.76 -9.27 -14.53
CA TRP A 418 -8.19 -10.39 -15.36
C TRP A 418 -7.83 -10.20 -16.85
N ASN A 419 -7.78 -8.95 -17.32
CA ASN A 419 -7.69 -8.64 -18.74
C ASN A 419 -6.27 -8.25 -19.19
N THR A 420 -5.40 -7.82 -18.26
CA THR A 420 -4.02 -7.45 -18.60
C THR A 420 -3.21 -8.66 -19.06
N ARG A 421 -2.32 -8.41 -20.03
CA ARG A 421 -1.37 -9.40 -20.54
C ARG A 421 0.02 -9.27 -19.91
N LEU A 422 0.39 -8.09 -19.42
CA LEU A 422 1.73 -7.80 -18.92
C LEU A 422 1.89 -8.27 -17.48
N ASP A 423 2.98 -8.98 -17.20
CA ASP A 423 3.23 -9.54 -15.87
C ASP A 423 3.50 -8.45 -14.82
N CYS A 424 4.17 -7.35 -15.20
CA CYS A 424 4.36 -6.20 -14.31
C CYS A 424 3.02 -5.55 -13.92
N GLU A 425 2.07 -5.44 -14.86
CA GLU A 425 0.73 -4.92 -14.57
C GLU A 425 -0.06 -5.86 -13.67
N LYS A 426 -0.03 -7.18 -13.93
CA LYS A 426 -0.67 -8.18 -13.06
C LYS A 426 -0.16 -8.08 -11.63
N LEU A 427 1.16 -7.96 -11.47
CA LEU A 427 1.80 -7.86 -10.16
C LEU A 427 1.43 -6.55 -9.44
N ALA A 428 1.50 -5.41 -10.14
CA ALA A 428 1.10 -4.12 -9.59
C ALA A 428 -0.37 -4.11 -9.16
N LEU A 429 -1.26 -4.65 -10.01
CA LEU A 429 -2.69 -4.74 -9.73
C LEU A 429 -3.00 -5.68 -8.56
N LEU A 430 -2.30 -6.82 -8.45
CA LEU A 430 -2.44 -7.75 -7.33
C LEU A 430 -2.13 -7.05 -6.00
N HIS A 431 -0.97 -6.38 -5.89
CA HIS A 431 -0.58 -5.63 -4.69
C HIS A 431 -1.50 -4.45 -4.41
N CYS A 432 -1.93 -3.75 -5.46
CA CYS A 432 -2.87 -2.64 -5.33
C CYS A 432 -4.23 -3.11 -4.77
N VAL A 433 -4.78 -4.22 -5.27
CA VAL A 433 -6.05 -4.77 -4.76
C VAL A 433 -5.91 -5.24 -3.31
N LEU A 434 -4.82 -5.91 -2.96
CA LEU A 434 -4.60 -6.43 -1.59
C LEU A 434 -4.40 -5.32 -0.56
N SER A 435 -3.72 -4.24 -0.91
CA SER A 435 -3.51 -3.08 -0.03
C SER A 435 -4.77 -2.26 0.24
N CYS A 436 -5.79 -2.34 -0.63
CA CYS A 436 -7.03 -1.55 -0.51
C CYS A 436 -8.04 -2.07 0.53
N GLY A 437 -7.71 -3.10 1.32
CA GLY A 437 -8.69 -3.98 1.98
C GLY A 437 -9.36 -3.44 3.25
N ARG A 438 -10.63 -3.01 3.15
CA ARG A 438 -11.60 -3.03 4.28
C ARG A 438 -12.36 -4.37 4.40
N ASP A 439 -12.32 -5.23 3.37
CA ASP A 439 -12.95 -6.55 3.31
C ASP A 439 -12.04 -7.54 2.55
N SER A 440 -10.93 -7.93 3.19
CA SER A 440 -9.87 -8.74 2.57
C SER A 440 -10.35 -10.12 2.09
N ARG A 441 -11.24 -10.77 2.86
CA ARG A 441 -11.69 -12.14 2.58
C ARG A 441 -12.45 -12.26 1.26
N ARG A 442 -13.33 -11.31 0.96
CA ARG A 442 -14.11 -11.32 -0.29
C ARG A 442 -13.24 -11.05 -1.51
N LEU A 443 -12.26 -10.17 -1.38
CA LEU A 443 -11.30 -9.86 -2.44
C LEU A 443 -10.39 -11.05 -2.73
N GLU A 444 -9.85 -11.67 -1.68
CA GLU A 444 -9.05 -12.89 -1.78
C GLU A 444 -9.81 -14.02 -2.47
N ALA A 445 -11.07 -14.25 -2.14
CA ALA A 445 -11.89 -15.26 -2.81
C ALA A 445 -12.00 -15.04 -4.33
N LYS A 446 -12.12 -13.79 -4.78
CA LYS A 446 -12.15 -13.44 -6.21
C LYS A 446 -10.79 -13.65 -6.87
N ILE A 447 -9.70 -13.26 -6.21
CA ILE A 447 -8.33 -13.48 -6.71
C ILE A 447 -8.04 -14.98 -6.81
N ILE A 448 -8.46 -15.76 -5.80
CA ILE A 448 -8.32 -17.23 -5.81
C ILE A 448 -9.09 -17.85 -6.98
N GLN A 449 -10.30 -17.38 -7.25
CA GLN A 449 -11.06 -17.80 -8.43
C GLN A 449 -10.25 -17.53 -9.72
N TRP A 450 -9.69 -16.34 -9.85
CA TRP A 450 -8.85 -15.98 -11.00
C TRP A 450 -7.61 -16.87 -11.12
N ILE A 451 -6.88 -17.09 -10.03
CA ILE A 451 -5.71 -17.98 -10.00
C ILE A 451 -6.09 -19.38 -10.47
N SER A 452 -7.24 -19.91 -10.04
CA SER A 452 -7.74 -21.23 -10.45
C SER A 452 -8.07 -21.33 -11.95
N GLU A 453 -8.32 -20.20 -12.61
CA GLU A 453 -8.61 -20.10 -14.04
C GLU A 453 -7.34 -19.81 -14.87
N ASN A 454 -6.30 -19.25 -14.24
CA ASN A 454 -5.16 -18.62 -14.91
C ASN A 454 -3.79 -19.04 -14.34
N ILE A 455 -3.65 -20.31 -13.97
CA ILE A 455 -2.46 -20.86 -13.28
C ILE A 455 -1.13 -20.61 -14.03
N SER A 456 -1.18 -20.54 -15.36
CA SER A 456 -0.01 -20.29 -16.23
C SER A 456 -0.05 -18.91 -16.90
N ALA A 457 -0.82 -17.96 -16.36
CA ALA A 457 -0.94 -16.64 -16.96
C ALA A 457 0.29 -15.75 -16.76
N CYS A 458 1.14 -16.04 -15.78
CA CYS A 458 2.37 -15.29 -15.52
C CYS A 458 3.60 -16.10 -15.96
N HIS A 459 4.56 -15.41 -16.59
CA HIS A 459 5.83 -15.96 -17.06
C HIS A 459 7.02 -15.49 -16.22
N SER A 460 6.97 -14.26 -15.70
CA SER A 460 8.07 -13.64 -14.95
C SER A 460 8.08 -13.97 -13.45
N PHE A 461 6.99 -14.47 -12.88
CA PHE A 461 6.88 -14.80 -11.45
C PHE A 461 5.86 -15.91 -11.17
N ASP A 462 5.97 -16.56 -10.00
CA ASP A 462 4.99 -17.56 -9.56
C ASP A 462 3.79 -16.87 -8.88
N LEU A 463 2.63 -16.95 -9.54
CA LEU A 463 1.42 -16.27 -9.11
C LEU A 463 0.87 -16.78 -7.77
N ILE A 464 0.97 -18.08 -7.50
CA ILE A 464 0.47 -18.67 -6.25
C ILE A 464 1.37 -18.22 -5.10
N GLN A 465 2.69 -18.30 -5.32
CA GLN A 465 3.69 -17.88 -4.34
C GLN A 465 3.53 -16.40 -3.97
N GLU A 466 3.38 -15.53 -4.97
CA GLU A 466 3.21 -14.10 -4.78
C GLU A 466 1.92 -13.77 -4.03
N PHE A 467 0.79 -14.36 -4.44
CA PHE A 467 -0.49 -14.15 -3.78
C PHE A 467 -0.47 -14.56 -2.30
N ILE A 468 0.11 -15.72 -1.99
CA ILE A 468 0.23 -16.24 -0.63
C ILE A 468 1.04 -15.27 0.26
N ILE A 469 2.19 -14.80 -0.22
CA ILE A 469 3.04 -13.86 0.54
C ILE A 469 2.36 -12.50 0.68
N ALA A 470 1.91 -11.91 -0.43
CA ALA A 470 1.35 -10.56 -0.43
C ALA A 470 0.09 -10.48 0.44
N SER A 471 -0.84 -11.43 0.32
CA SER A 471 -2.05 -11.47 1.15
C SER A 471 -1.73 -11.67 2.64
N SER A 472 -0.76 -12.54 2.96
CA SER A 472 -0.34 -12.77 4.34
C SER A 472 0.34 -11.54 4.95
N TYR A 473 1.17 -10.86 4.17
CA TYR A 473 1.79 -9.59 4.54
C TYR A 473 0.75 -8.51 4.87
N TRP A 474 -0.16 -8.22 3.93
CA TRP A 474 -1.18 -7.19 4.10
C TRP A 474 -2.16 -7.48 5.23
N SER A 475 -2.34 -8.74 5.62
CA SER A 475 -3.21 -9.12 6.74
C SER A 475 -2.68 -8.70 8.12
N ILE A 476 -1.37 -8.46 8.27
CA ILE A 476 -0.71 -8.13 9.55
C ILE A 476 -0.11 -6.73 9.53
N TYR A 477 0.20 -6.23 8.34
CA TYR A 477 0.78 -4.92 8.12
C TYR A 477 0.14 -3.76 8.91
N PRO A 478 -1.21 -3.65 9.09
CA PRO A 478 -1.79 -2.51 9.80
C PRO A 478 -1.44 -2.43 11.30
N GLU A 479 -0.81 -3.44 11.91
CA GLU A 479 -0.70 -3.53 13.36
C GLU A 479 0.58 -2.92 13.98
N THR A 480 1.67 -2.72 13.23
CA THR A 480 2.95 -2.21 13.77
C THR A 480 3.81 -1.49 12.72
N SER A 481 4.59 -0.48 13.15
CA SER A 481 5.61 0.18 12.32
C SER A 481 6.82 -0.74 12.12
N ASN A 482 7.36 -0.80 10.89
CA ASN A 482 8.54 -1.57 10.45
C ASN A 482 8.32 -3.03 9.98
N MET A 483 7.08 -3.50 9.81
CA MET A 483 6.84 -4.86 9.29
C MET A 483 7.33 -5.06 7.86
N ASP A 484 7.39 -3.99 7.06
CA ASP A 484 7.95 -3.98 5.70
C ASP A 484 9.41 -4.41 5.62
N LYS A 485 10.14 -4.36 6.74
CA LYS A 485 11.57 -4.69 6.81
C LYS A 485 11.85 -6.08 7.38
N LEU A 486 10.84 -6.74 7.98
CA LEU A 486 11.00 -7.99 8.73
C LEU A 486 10.27 -9.16 8.04
N LEU A 487 9.10 -8.91 7.48
CA LEU A 487 8.34 -9.90 6.71
C LEU A 487 8.59 -9.72 5.21
N PRO A 488 8.65 -10.83 4.46
CA PRO A 488 8.59 -10.75 3.01
C PRO A 488 7.21 -10.20 2.61
N TYR A 489 7.22 -9.20 1.74
CA TYR A 489 6.00 -8.64 1.13
C TYR A 489 5.82 -9.09 -0.32
N SER A 490 6.85 -9.68 -0.93
CA SER A 490 6.82 -10.27 -2.26
C SER A 490 7.67 -11.54 -2.28
N SER A 491 7.35 -12.42 -3.22
CA SER A 491 8.16 -13.58 -3.57
C SER A 491 9.41 -13.22 -4.39
N LEU A 492 9.41 -12.00 -4.96
CA LEU A 492 10.49 -11.49 -5.79
C LEU A 492 11.54 -10.77 -4.94
N LEU A 493 12.80 -10.94 -5.34
CA LEU A 493 13.95 -10.22 -4.76
C LEU A 493 14.31 -8.99 -5.58
N THR A 494 14.28 -9.11 -6.90
CA THR A 494 14.54 -8.04 -7.87
C THR A 494 13.59 -8.14 -9.05
N TRP A 495 13.46 -7.05 -9.81
CA TRP A 495 12.73 -7.02 -11.07
C TRP A 495 13.61 -6.37 -12.13
N ASP A 496 14.10 -7.19 -13.06
CA ASP A 496 15.08 -6.77 -14.07
C ASP A 496 14.43 -6.48 -15.43
N THR A 497 13.11 -6.66 -15.55
CA THR A 497 12.37 -6.45 -16.80
C THR A 497 12.02 -4.97 -16.98
N GLU A 498 12.28 -4.42 -18.16
CA GLU A 498 11.90 -3.04 -18.48
C GLU A 498 10.37 -2.85 -18.43
N ILE A 499 9.94 -1.67 -17.98
CA ILE A 499 8.52 -1.28 -18.02
C ILE A 499 8.26 -0.58 -19.35
N PRO A 500 7.29 -1.06 -20.16
CA PRO A 500 6.99 -0.44 -21.45
C PRO A 500 6.64 1.06 -21.32
N GLY A 501 7.29 1.89 -22.13
CA GLY A 501 6.99 3.34 -22.24
C GLY A 501 7.52 4.20 -21.09
N ILE A 502 8.30 3.64 -20.16
CA ILE A 502 8.86 4.36 -19.01
C ILE A 502 10.36 4.08 -18.88
N THR A 503 11.16 5.14 -18.85
CA THR A 503 12.57 5.04 -18.42
C THR A 503 12.69 5.49 -16.96
N LEU A 504 13.36 4.67 -16.16
CA LEU A 504 13.55 4.89 -14.73
C LEU A 504 15.03 5.12 -14.40
N VAL A 505 15.32 6.19 -13.66
CA VAL A 505 16.62 6.44 -13.05
C VAL A 505 16.44 6.45 -11.53
N THR A 506 17.29 5.71 -10.81
CA THR A 506 17.30 5.68 -9.33
C THR A 506 18.60 6.28 -8.82
N GLU A 507 18.50 7.19 -7.85
CA GLU A 507 19.63 7.94 -7.29
C GLU A 507 19.56 7.91 -5.76
N GLU A 508 20.71 7.83 -5.10
CA GLU A 508 20.78 7.99 -3.64
C GLU A 508 20.60 9.45 -3.26
N ILE A 509 19.81 9.70 -2.21
CA ILE A 509 19.51 11.07 -1.76
C ILE A 509 19.97 11.28 -0.30
N PRO A 510 20.40 12.50 0.04
CA PRO A 510 20.76 12.83 1.41
C PRO A 510 19.53 12.74 2.32
N LEU A 511 19.69 12.04 3.44
CA LEU A 511 18.60 11.88 4.41
C LEU A 511 18.29 13.19 5.15
N PRO A 512 17.02 13.42 5.56
CA PRO A 512 16.65 14.58 6.34
C PRO A 512 17.40 14.63 7.67
N LEU A 513 17.89 15.81 8.02
CA LEU A 513 18.51 16.09 9.31
C LEU A 513 17.42 16.50 10.31
N MET A 514 17.09 15.59 11.22
CA MET A 514 16.16 15.87 12.31
C MET A 514 16.75 16.91 13.28
N LYS A 515 15.95 17.91 13.67
CA LYS A 515 16.36 19.01 14.56
C LYS A 515 15.83 18.88 15.99
N VAL A 516 14.90 17.95 16.20
CA VAL A 516 14.31 17.64 17.51
C VAL A 516 14.83 16.28 17.99
N HIS A 517 14.92 16.09 19.31
CA HIS A 517 15.42 14.86 19.93
C HIS A 517 14.32 13.95 20.50
N SER A 518 13.14 14.49 20.77
CA SER A 518 11.98 13.76 21.29
C SER A 518 10.92 13.67 20.20
N PHE A 519 10.61 12.44 19.76
CA PHE A 519 9.62 12.17 18.73
C PHE A 519 8.39 11.48 19.32
N LYS A 520 7.21 11.82 18.80
CA LYS A 520 5.95 11.14 19.12
C LYS A 520 5.15 10.91 17.85
N GLY A 521 4.40 9.81 17.80
CA GLY A 521 3.46 9.52 16.72
C GLY A 521 4.17 9.36 15.36
N TYR A 522 3.75 10.14 14.36
CA TYR A 522 4.32 10.10 13.02
C TYR A 522 5.85 10.30 12.99
N TRP A 523 6.37 11.26 13.77
CA TRP A 523 7.78 11.61 13.76
C TRP A 523 8.68 10.50 14.29
N GLU A 524 8.17 9.69 15.22
CA GLU A 524 8.89 8.53 15.76
C GLU A 524 9.05 7.45 14.69
N LYS A 525 7.98 7.20 13.93
CA LYS A 525 7.99 6.26 12.79
C LYS A 525 8.93 6.71 11.68
N LEU A 526 8.85 7.99 11.29
CA LEU A 526 9.75 8.56 10.27
C LEU A 526 11.21 8.47 10.73
N ASN A 527 11.51 8.87 11.97
CA ASN A 527 12.88 8.78 12.48
C ASN A 527 13.38 7.32 12.50
N SER A 528 12.54 6.37 12.92
CA SER A 528 12.87 4.93 12.84
C SER A 528 13.18 4.48 11.40
N ASN A 529 12.44 4.99 10.41
CA ASN A 529 12.73 4.75 9.00
C ASN A 529 14.07 5.35 8.57
N LEU A 530 14.38 6.58 8.95
CA LEU A 530 15.64 7.25 8.60
C LEU A 530 16.86 6.59 9.26
N GLU A 531 16.78 6.28 10.54
CA GLU A 531 17.86 5.59 11.27
C GLU A 531 18.11 4.20 10.69
N TYR A 532 17.04 3.51 10.25
CA TYR A 532 17.19 2.26 9.52
C TYR A 532 18.03 2.45 8.26
N VAL A 533 17.72 3.41 7.40
CA VAL A 533 18.50 3.66 6.17
C VAL A 533 19.96 4.02 6.48
N LYS A 534 20.23 4.79 7.55
CA LYS A 534 21.61 5.16 7.95
C LYS A 534 22.47 3.97 8.37
N TYR A 535 21.89 2.99 9.08
CA TYR A 535 22.64 1.93 9.74
C TYR A 535 22.43 0.53 9.13
N SER A 536 21.59 0.38 8.12
CA SER A 536 21.22 -0.93 7.61
C SER A 536 22.34 -1.59 6.78
N LYS A 537 22.60 -2.85 7.14
CA LYS A 537 23.15 -3.91 6.29
C LYS A 537 21.99 -4.51 5.45
N PRO A 538 22.25 -5.21 4.32
CA PRO A 538 21.20 -5.64 3.39
C PRO A 538 20.09 -6.48 4.05
N HIS A 539 18.86 -6.27 3.56
CA HIS A 539 17.59 -6.96 3.81
C HIS A 539 17.52 -7.92 5.02
N LEU A 540 16.87 -7.46 6.10
CA LEU A 540 16.63 -8.26 7.31
C LEU A 540 15.44 -9.23 7.18
N HIS A 541 14.88 -9.47 5.99
CA HIS A 541 13.71 -10.33 5.84
C HIS A 541 13.96 -11.71 6.46
N CYS A 542 12.98 -12.22 7.21
CA CYS A 542 13.04 -13.57 7.73
C CYS A 542 13.15 -14.56 6.56
N ASN A 543 14.34 -15.14 6.36
CA ASN A 543 14.56 -16.15 5.34
C ASN A 543 14.34 -17.54 5.96
N ASN A 544 13.52 -18.35 5.29
CA ASN A 544 13.23 -19.73 5.68
C ASN A 544 14.45 -20.68 5.53
N SER A 545 15.63 -20.19 5.16
CA SER A 545 16.87 -20.99 5.09
C SER A 545 17.26 -21.61 6.43
N MET A 546 17.01 -20.91 7.55
CA MET A 546 17.24 -21.43 8.90
C MET A 546 16.20 -22.50 9.24
N VAL A 547 14.92 -22.25 8.95
CA VAL A 547 13.82 -23.22 9.09
C VAL A 547 14.13 -24.49 8.29
N ARG A 548 14.61 -24.35 7.04
CA ARG A 548 15.02 -25.47 6.18
C ARG A 548 16.14 -26.30 6.77
N ARG A 549 17.20 -25.64 7.24
CA ARG A 549 18.35 -26.32 7.86
C ARG A 549 17.93 -27.09 9.11
N GLU A 550 17.16 -26.44 9.97
CA GLU A 550 16.72 -26.99 11.24
C GLU A 550 15.76 -28.17 11.03
N TRP A 551 14.81 -28.04 10.10
CA TRP A 551 13.90 -29.12 9.73
C TRP A 551 14.67 -30.34 9.20
N HIS A 552 15.60 -30.17 8.26
CA HIS A 552 16.42 -31.30 7.78
C HIS A 552 17.27 -31.94 8.89
N SER A 553 17.76 -31.14 9.85
CA SER A 553 18.49 -31.65 11.01
C SER A 553 17.60 -32.55 11.86
N LEU A 554 16.40 -32.10 12.22
CA LEU A 554 15.46 -32.84 13.06
C LEU A 554 14.97 -34.13 12.38
N ILE A 555 14.69 -34.09 11.08
CA ILE A 555 14.33 -35.29 10.30
C ILE A 555 15.50 -36.28 10.23
N SER A 556 16.74 -35.79 10.05
CA SER A 556 17.94 -36.64 10.04
C SER A 556 18.19 -37.30 11.41
N GLU A 557 17.95 -36.56 12.49
CA GLU A 557 18.09 -37.04 13.86
C GLU A 557 17.07 -38.12 14.20
N GLU A 558 15.80 -37.91 13.81
CA GLU A 558 14.73 -38.90 13.92
C GLU A 558 15.09 -40.20 13.19
N LYS A 559 15.51 -40.10 11.92
CA LYS A 559 15.96 -41.26 11.11
C LYS A 559 17.16 -42.00 11.72
N LYS A 560 18.03 -41.31 12.46
CA LYS A 560 19.24 -41.87 13.10
C LYS A 560 19.01 -42.33 14.55
N GLY A 561 17.79 -42.22 15.07
CA GLY A 561 17.47 -42.56 16.47
C GLY A 561 18.17 -41.67 17.51
N LYS A 562 18.73 -40.52 17.10
CA LYS A 562 19.40 -39.57 18.01
C LYS A 562 18.35 -38.62 18.56
N ARG A 563 18.10 -38.65 19.88
CA ARG A 563 17.11 -37.75 20.51
C ARG A 563 17.74 -36.43 20.93
N ARG A 564 17.34 -35.34 20.29
CA ARG A 564 17.40 -33.99 20.87
C ARG A 564 16.50 -33.91 22.11
N SER A 565 16.59 -32.81 22.86
CA SER A 565 15.71 -32.57 24.01
C SER A 565 14.25 -32.76 23.63
N THR A 566 13.58 -33.74 24.26
CA THR A 566 12.16 -34.04 24.05
C THR A 566 11.26 -32.82 24.33
N VAL A 567 11.73 -31.91 25.19
CA VAL A 567 11.06 -30.65 25.52
C VAL A 567 11.06 -29.67 24.34
N TYR A 568 12.17 -29.57 23.60
CA TYR A 568 12.29 -28.67 22.45
C TYR A 568 11.33 -29.08 21.33
N VAL A 569 11.32 -30.37 20.97
CA VAL A 569 10.41 -30.90 19.94
C VAL A 569 8.96 -30.76 20.37
N ARG A 570 8.63 -30.99 21.65
CA ARG A 570 7.29 -30.76 22.19
C ARG A 570 6.84 -29.31 22.04
N ASN A 571 7.70 -28.35 22.38
CA ASN A 571 7.37 -26.92 22.23
C ASN A 571 7.09 -26.53 20.76
N ILE A 572 7.82 -27.11 19.81
CA ILE A 572 7.57 -26.89 18.37
C ILE A 572 6.20 -27.43 17.99
N LEU A 573 5.87 -28.67 18.40
CA LEU A 573 4.56 -29.27 18.11
C LEU A 573 3.42 -28.49 18.77
N ASP A 574 3.62 -27.97 19.99
CA ASP A 574 2.64 -27.10 20.67
C ASP A 574 2.37 -25.81 19.87
N ASN A 575 3.39 -25.23 19.23
CA ASN A 575 3.18 -24.10 18.32
C ASN A 575 2.35 -24.48 17.10
N ALA A 576 2.55 -25.68 16.54
CA ALA A 576 1.74 -26.18 15.42
C ALA A 576 0.27 -26.37 15.82
N ILE A 577 0.00 -26.89 17.01
CA ILE A 577 -1.37 -27.02 17.56
C ILE A 577 -2.05 -25.65 17.65
N LYS A 578 -1.33 -24.62 18.11
CA LYS A 578 -1.86 -23.25 18.17
C LYS A 578 -2.21 -22.69 16.80
N VAL A 579 -1.37 -22.95 15.78
CA VAL A 579 -1.64 -22.55 14.39
C VAL A 579 -2.90 -23.23 13.87
N ILE A 580 -3.06 -24.54 14.08
CA ILE A 580 -4.24 -25.29 13.65
C ILE A 580 -5.51 -24.77 14.34
N SER A 581 -5.46 -24.55 15.66
CA SER A 581 -6.59 -24.00 16.42
C SER A 581 -6.97 -22.59 15.95
N ASN A 582 -5.99 -21.73 15.66
CA ASN A 582 -6.23 -20.38 15.12
C ASN A 582 -6.82 -20.44 13.70
N LEU A 583 -6.40 -21.41 12.89
CA LEU A 583 -6.92 -21.66 11.55
C LEU A 583 -8.39 -22.11 11.58
N GLU A 584 -8.75 -23.01 12.50
CA GLU A 584 -10.13 -23.45 12.71
C GLU A 584 -11.03 -22.29 13.17
N ALA A 585 -10.56 -21.47 14.10
CA ALA A 585 -11.30 -20.29 14.59
C ALA A 585 -11.60 -19.26 13.49
N ARG A 586 -10.77 -19.19 12.44
CA ARG A 586 -10.95 -18.28 11.29
C ARG A 586 -12.04 -18.75 10.31
N ASN A 587 -12.47 -20.02 10.38
CA ASN A 587 -13.42 -20.60 9.44
C ASN A 587 -14.82 -20.72 10.05
N LEU A 588 -15.79 -20.05 9.43
CA LEU A 588 -17.21 -20.07 9.85
C LEU A 588 -17.99 -21.22 9.21
N GLU A 589 -17.47 -21.82 8.14
CA GLU A 589 -18.07 -22.96 7.43
C GLU A 589 -17.20 -24.21 7.54
N PRO A 590 -17.80 -25.42 7.55
CA PRO A 590 -17.05 -26.67 7.47
C PRO A 590 -16.28 -26.73 6.14
N ARG A 591 -14.97 -26.99 6.22
CA ARG A 591 -14.11 -27.14 5.04
C ARG A 591 -14.56 -28.31 4.17
N LEU A 592 -14.63 -28.09 2.86
CA LEU A 592 -15.08 -29.10 1.89
C LEU A 592 -14.00 -30.14 1.57
N THR A 593 -12.74 -29.79 1.72
CA THR A 593 -11.61 -30.71 1.50
C THR A 593 -11.22 -31.41 2.81
N PRO A 594 -10.83 -32.70 2.80
CA PRO A 594 -10.42 -33.44 4.00
C PRO A 594 -9.01 -33.02 4.48
N LEU A 595 -8.73 -31.72 4.50
CA LEU A 595 -7.48 -31.17 5.02
C LEU A 595 -7.57 -31.15 6.56
N PHE A 596 -6.47 -31.45 7.25
CA PHE A 596 -6.36 -31.49 8.72
C PHE A 596 -7.09 -32.64 9.44
N GLN A 597 -7.55 -33.68 8.73
CA GLN A 597 -8.16 -34.85 9.38
C GLN A 597 -7.13 -35.79 10.03
N GLU A 598 -5.84 -35.56 9.78
CA GLU A 598 -4.76 -36.51 10.13
C GLU A 598 -3.49 -35.80 10.66
N GLU A 599 -2.62 -36.59 11.31
CA GLU A 599 -1.39 -36.10 11.92
C GLU A 599 -0.18 -36.26 10.98
N ASP A 600 0.10 -35.25 10.16
CA ASP A 600 1.39 -35.14 9.48
C ASP A 600 2.44 -34.53 10.43
N ASN A 601 3.24 -35.39 11.06
CA ASN A 601 4.28 -34.98 12.01
C ASN A 601 5.37 -34.10 11.37
N HIS A 602 5.71 -34.31 10.10
CA HIS A 602 6.74 -33.54 9.41
C HIS A 602 6.26 -32.12 9.08
N GLN A 603 5.00 -31.98 8.63
CA GLN A 603 4.38 -30.68 8.37
C GLN A 603 4.07 -29.94 9.67
N ARG A 604 3.60 -30.63 10.72
CA ARG A 604 3.45 -30.03 12.06
C ARG A 604 4.78 -29.51 12.60
N LEU A 605 5.87 -30.26 12.42
CA LEU A 605 7.20 -29.80 12.80
C LEU A 605 7.59 -28.54 12.01
N LEU A 606 7.36 -28.51 10.69
CA LEU A 606 7.64 -27.36 9.84
C LEU A 606 6.83 -26.11 10.25
N MET A 607 5.52 -26.26 10.50
CA MET A 607 4.66 -25.18 11.00
C MET A 607 5.18 -24.61 12.31
N GLY A 608 5.49 -25.48 13.27
CA GLY A 608 5.97 -25.09 14.58
C GLY A 608 7.34 -24.40 14.54
N LEU A 609 8.24 -24.87 13.67
CA LEU A 609 9.55 -24.25 13.44
C LEU A 609 9.40 -22.87 12.83
N MET A 610 8.52 -22.71 11.84
CA MET A 610 8.26 -21.41 11.21
C MET A 610 7.75 -20.40 12.23
N VAL A 611 6.84 -20.81 13.12
CA VAL A 611 6.38 -19.97 14.24
C VAL A 611 7.54 -19.62 15.17
N SER A 612 8.36 -20.59 15.56
CA SER A 612 9.48 -20.36 16.48
C SER A 612 10.50 -19.37 15.90
N GLU A 613 10.96 -19.62 14.68
CA GLU A 613 11.99 -18.81 14.04
C GLU A 613 11.50 -17.40 13.71
N LEU A 614 10.24 -17.27 13.24
CA LEU A 614 9.66 -15.96 12.97
C LEU A 614 9.44 -15.17 14.26
N LYS A 615 8.99 -15.82 15.34
CA LYS A 615 8.86 -15.21 16.67
C LYS A 615 10.22 -14.72 17.17
N ASP A 616 11.26 -15.54 17.08
CA ASP A 616 12.60 -15.15 17.53
C ASP A 616 13.19 -14.04 16.68
N HIS A 617 12.90 -14.02 15.38
CA HIS A 617 13.27 -12.92 14.49
C HIS A 617 12.56 -11.62 14.88
N LEU A 618 11.24 -11.64 15.03
CA LEU A 618 10.46 -10.45 15.40
C LEU A 618 10.80 -9.94 16.80
N LEU A 619 11.02 -10.82 17.79
CA LEU A 619 11.43 -10.40 19.15
C LEU A 619 12.80 -9.71 19.17
N ARG A 620 13.73 -10.12 18.29
CA ARG A 620 15.05 -9.49 18.17
C ARG A 620 14.95 -8.06 17.63
N HIS A 621 14.02 -7.81 16.71
CA HIS A 621 13.93 -6.56 15.97
C HIS A 621 12.81 -5.60 16.44
N LEU A 622 11.79 -6.10 17.13
CA LEU A 622 10.66 -5.32 17.65
C LEU A 622 10.71 -5.18 19.17
N GLN A 623 11.77 -4.54 19.69
CA GLN A 623 12.03 -4.46 21.15
C GLN A 623 11.01 -3.60 21.94
N GLY A 624 10.10 -2.87 21.27
CA GLY A 624 9.05 -2.06 21.88
C GLY A 624 7.63 -2.61 21.76
N VAL A 625 7.42 -3.73 21.07
CA VAL A 625 6.09 -4.32 20.90
C VAL A 625 5.86 -5.39 21.98
N GLU A 626 4.67 -5.42 22.57
CA GLU A 626 4.33 -6.43 23.57
C GLU A 626 4.56 -7.85 23.04
N LYS A 627 5.25 -8.69 23.82
CA LYS A 627 5.59 -10.06 23.41
C LYS A 627 4.36 -10.88 23.01
N LYS A 628 3.24 -10.71 23.71
CA LYS A 628 1.96 -11.36 23.37
C LYS A 628 1.43 -10.94 22.00
N LYS A 629 1.56 -9.65 21.66
CA LYS A 629 1.18 -9.14 20.34
C LYS A 629 2.07 -9.72 19.25
N ILE A 630 3.38 -9.84 19.49
CA ILE A 630 4.30 -10.52 18.55
C ILE A 630 3.90 -11.99 18.37
N GLU A 631 3.63 -12.72 19.45
CA GLU A 631 3.19 -14.12 19.37
C GLU A 631 1.91 -14.27 18.55
N GLN A 632 0.92 -13.40 18.77
CA GLN A 632 -0.33 -13.41 18.01
C GLN A 632 -0.11 -13.09 16.53
N MET A 633 0.67 -12.06 16.20
CA MET A 633 1.01 -11.71 14.81
C MET A 633 1.67 -12.89 14.07
N VAL A 634 2.60 -13.60 14.72
CA VAL A 634 3.27 -14.77 14.11
C VAL A 634 2.28 -15.91 13.86
N LEU A 635 1.42 -16.20 14.85
CA LEU A 635 0.38 -17.22 14.68
C LEU A 635 -0.57 -16.84 13.56
N ASP A 636 -0.97 -15.58 13.48
CA ASP A 636 -1.85 -15.05 12.43
C ASP A 636 -1.22 -15.13 11.05
N TYR A 637 0.08 -14.87 10.92
CA TYR A 637 0.84 -15.00 9.67
C TYR A 637 0.84 -16.43 9.16
N VAL A 638 1.30 -17.37 9.99
CA VAL A 638 1.44 -18.78 9.59
C VAL A 638 0.06 -19.40 9.34
N SER A 639 -0.94 -19.05 10.15
CA SER A 639 -2.32 -19.49 9.94
C SER A 639 -2.91 -18.93 8.65
N LYS A 640 -2.65 -17.66 8.33
CA LYS A 640 -3.12 -17.03 7.09
C LYS A 640 -2.52 -17.69 5.84
N LEU A 641 -1.22 -17.98 5.84
CA LEU A 641 -0.56 -18.71 4.76
C LEU A 641 -1.25 -20.06 4.48
N LEU A 642 -1.49 -20.85 5.54
CA LEU A 642 -2.18 -22.13 5.43
C LEU A 642 -3.63 -21.98 4.98
N ASP A 643 -4.35 -20.97 5.48
CA ASP A 643 -5.73 -20.70 5.10
C ASP A 643 -5.86 -20.40 3.61
N LEU A 644 -4.97 -19.57 3.06
CA LEU A 644 -4.95 -19.25 1.63
C LEU A 644 -4.71 -20.52 0.77
N ILE A 645 -3.79 -21.39 1.18
CA ILE A 645 -3.56 -22.68 0.50
C ILE A 645 -4.85 -23.52 0.50
N CYS A 646 -5.53 -23.61 1.64
CA CYS A 646 -6.80 -24.33 1.76
C CYS A 646 -7.88 -23.73 0.86
N GLN A 647 -8.03 -22.41 0.87
CA GLN A 647 -9.03 -21.72 0.07
C GLN A 647 -8.80 -21.91 -1.45
N ILE A 648 -7.53 -21.92 -1.91
CA ILE A 648 -7.21 -22.23 -3.32
C ILE A 648 -7.67 -23.65 -3.69
N LEU A 649 -7.39 -24.62 -2.84
CA LEU A 649 -7.81 -26.01 -3.04
C LEU A 649 -9.34 -26.15 -3.03
N GLU A 650 -10.01 -25.56 -2.05
CA GLU A 650 -11.47 -25.60 -1.92
C GLU A 650 -12.19 -24.91 -3.08
N ALA A 651 -11.69 -23.76 -3.54
CA ALA A 651 -12.25 -23.06 -4.68
C ALA A 651 -12.18 -23.92 -5.95
N SER A 652 -11.06 -24.62 -6.15
CA SER A 652 -10.91 -25.59 -7.23
C SER A 652 -11.89 -26.76 -7.11
N TRP A 653 -12.06 -27.30 -5.90
CA TRP A 653 -13.01 -28.40 -5.63
C TRP A 653 -14.46 -28.01 -5.92
N ARG A 654 -14.88 -26.83 -5.42
CA ARG A 654 -16.21 -26.26 -5.63
C ARG A 654 -16.50 -26.02 -7.10
N LYS A 655 -15.55 -25.40 -7.82
CA LYS A 655 -15.68 -25.11 -9.26
C LYS A 655 -15.98 -26.36 -10.08
N HIS A 656 -15.40 -27.49 -9.71
CA HIS A 656 -15.56 -28.75 -10.41
C HIS A 656 -16.65 -29.68 -9.82
N ASN A 657 -17.41 -29.21 -8.81
CA ASN A 657 -18.44 -30.00 -8.11
C ASN A 657 -17.93 -31.38 -7.64
N LEU A 658 -16.67 -31.44 -7.23
CA LEU A 658 -16.10 -32.68 -6.71
C LEU A 658 -16.59 -32.86 -5.27
N HIS A 659 -16.99 -34.06 -4.91
CA HIS A 659 -17.33 -34.38 -3.51
C HIS A 659 -16.02 -34.57 -2.70
N PRO A 660 -15.99 -34.30 -1.38
CA PRO A 660 -14.76 -34.25 -0.57
C PRO A 660 -13.83 -35.46 -0.71
N TRP A 661 -14.41 -36.62 -1.04
CA TRP A 661 -13.75 -37.92 -1.16
C TRP A 661 -13.62 -38.45 -2.61
N VAL A 662 -13.72 -37.58 -3.62
CA VAL A 662 -14.00 -37.97 -5.02
C VAL A 662 -12.82 -38.34 -5.88
N LEU A 663 -11.57 -38.22 -5.43
CA LEU A 663 -10.49 -38.73 -6.25
C LEU A 663 -10.66 -40.25 -6.39
N HIS A 664 -11.23 -40.69 -7.51
CA HIS A 664 -11.63 -42.07 -7.71
C HIS A 664 -10.48 -42.77 -8.43
N PHE A 665 -9.60 -43.25 -7.58
CA PHE A 665 -8.32 -43.87 -7.84
C PHE A 665 -8.34 -45.20 -8.59
N ASN A 666 -9.48 -45.60 -9.19
CA ASN A 666 -9.62 -46.84 -9.96
C ASN A 666 -10.10 -46.64 -11.42
N ARG A 667 -10.26 -45.39 -11.89
CA ARG A 667 -10.66 -45.05 -13.27
C ARG A 667 -9.79 -43.96 -13.90
N GLN A 668 -9.89 -43.78 -15.21
CA GLN A 668 -9.26 -42.64 -15.88
C GLN A 668 -9.77 -41.34 -15.25
N ALA A 669 -8.85 -40.46 -14.85
CA ALA A 669 -9.20 -39.21 -14.21
C ALA A 669 -10.04 -38.36 -15.16
N SER A 670 -11.16 -37.84 -14.65
CA SER A 670 -11.97 -36.84 -15.33
C SER A 670 -11.16 -35.55 -15.53
N ALA A 671 -11.56 -34.72 -16.49
CA ALA A 671 -10.95 -33.41 -16.70
C ALA A 671 -10.98 -32.54 -15.42
N ALA A 672 -12.02 -32.70 -14.59
CA ALA A 672 -12.16 -32.08 -13.28
C ALA A 672 -11.08 -32.55 -12.29
N GLU A 673 -10.90 -33.87 -12.14
CA GLU A 673 -9.86 -34.44 -11.26
C GLU A 673 -8.44 -34.03 -11.71
N PHE A 674 -8.20 -33.97 -13.03
CA PHE A 674 -6.93 -33.50 -13.58
C PHE A 674 -6.66 -32.02 -13.28
N ALA A 675 -7.68 -31.16 -13.44
CA ALA A 675 -7.55 -29.74 -13.15
C ALA A 675 -7.19 -29.48 -11.69
N VAL A 676 -7.81 -30.21 -10.75
CA VAL A 676 -7.43 -30.08 -9.34
C VAL A 676 -6.03 -30.63 -9.07
N PHE A 677 -5.68 -31.78 -9.65
CA PHE A 677 -4.34 -32.35 -9.48
C PHE A 677 -3.25 -31.39 -9.98
N HIS A 678 -3.51 -30.68 -11.08
CA HIS A 678 -2.61 -29.67 -11.59
C HIS A 678 -2.43 -28.51 -10.59
N ILE A 679 -3.51 -28.01 -9.99
CA ILE A 679 -3.46 -26.97 -8.94
C ILE A 679 -2.67 -27.46 -7.72
N MET A 680 -2.93 -28.68 -7.25
CA MET A 680 -2.18 -29.27 -6.12
C MET A 680 -0.67 -29.34 -6.42
N THR A 681 -0.30 -29.76 -7.63
CA THR A 681 1.11 -29.81 -8.05
C THR A 681 1.73 -28.42 -8.06
N ARG A 682 1.01 -27.41 -8.56
CA ARG A 682 1.49 -26.02 -8.62
C ARG A 682 1.63 -25.40 -7.23
N ILE A 683 0.73 -25.71 -6.29
CA ILE A 683 0.87 -25.34 -4.88
C ILE A 683 2.12 -25.99 -4.27
N LEU A 684 2.35 -27.28 -4.52
CA LEU A 684 3.53 -27.99 -4.02
C LEU A 684 4.83 -27.35 -4.53
N GLU A 685 4.87 -27.01 -5.82
CA GLU A 685 6.02 -26.33 -6.42
C GLU A 685 6.25 -24.94 -5.81
N ALA A 686 5.18 -24.14 -5.68
CA ALA A 686 5.23 -22.77 -5.13
C ALA A 686 5.60 -22.74 -3.63
N THR A 687 5.18 -23.74 -2.85
CA THR A 687 5.48 -23.83 -1.41
C THR A 687 6.88 -24.38 -1.16
N ASN A 688 7.36 -25.33 -1.96
CA ASN A 688 8.67 -25.94 -1.80
C ASN A 688 9.82 -24.94 -2.02
N SER A 689 9.72 -24.05 -3.02
CA SER A 689 10.75 -23.05 -3.33
C SER A 689 11.07 -22.16 -2.11
N LEU A 690 10.03 -21.74 -1.39
CA LEU A 690 10.10 -20.89 -0.20
C LEU A 690 10.09 -21.65 1.13
N PHE A 691 10.00 -22.98 1.10
CA PHE A 691 9.92 -23.82 2.29
C PHE A 691 8.72 -23.46 3.20
N LEU A 692 7.55 -23.20 2.59
CA LEU A 692 6.28 -22.92 3.26
C LEU A 692 5.60 -24.24 3.70
N PRO A 693 4.89 -24.25 4.85
CA PRO A 693 4.18 -25.43 5.32
C PRO A 693 2.96 -25.70 4.46
N LEU A 694 2.63 -26.98 4.31
CA LEU A 694 1.39 -27.43 3.68
C LEU A 694 0.38 -27.86 4.75
N PRO A 695 -0.93 -27.78 4.47
CA PRO A 695 -1.93 -28.49 5.27
C PRO A 695 -1.56 -29.98 5.42
N PRO A 696 -1.81 -30.62 6.58
CA PRO A 696 -1.61 -32.06 6.76
C PRO A 696 -2.43 -32.83 5.71
N ASP A 697 -1.78 -33.73 4.97
CA ASP A 697 -2.34 -34.56 3.88
C ASP A 697 -2.62 -36.01 4.33
N LEU A 698 -3.42 -36.73 3.52
CA LEU A 698 -3.93 -38.11 3.65
C LEU A 698 -2.91 -39.13 4.19
N ASP A 699 -3.39 -40.13 4.92
CA ASP A 699 -2.55 -40.90 5.84
C ASP A 699 -1.83 -42.02 5.09
N ASN A 700 -0.97 -42.74 5.80
CA ASN A 700 -0.30 -43.92 5.27
C ASN A 700 -1.09 -45.20 5.58
N THR A 701 -2.42 -45.13 5.71
CA THR A 701 -3.21 -46.36 5.78
C THR A 701 -3.16 -47.07 4.43
N GLU A 702 -3.23 -48.40 4.45
CA GLU A 702 -3.19 -49.25 3.25
C GLU A 702 -4.19 -48.82 2.15
N LYS A 703 -5.31 -48.21 2.56
CA LYS A 703 -6.33 -47.65 1.66
C LYS A 703 -5.86 -46.37 0.98
N ASN A 704 -5.29 -45.43 1.73
CA ASN A 704 -4.82 -44.12 1.27
C ASN A 704 -3.47 -44.19 0.54
N GLU A 705 -2.67 -45.23 0.76
CA GLU A 705 -1.46 -45.48 -0.04
C GLU A 705 -1.76 -46.07 -1.42
N LYS A 706 -2.76 -46.95 -1.54
CA LYS A 706 -3.27 -47.43 -2.85
C LYS A 706 -3.83 -46.27 -3.67
N VAL A 707 -4.49 -45.36 -3.00
CA VAL A 707 -4.95 -44.05 -3.48
C VAL A 707 -3.77 -43.23 -4.03
N LYS A 708 -2.74 -42.93 -3.21
CA LYS A 708 -1.52 -42.21 -3.61
C LYS A 708 -0.80 -42.87 -4.80
N PHE A 709 -0.67 -44.20 -4.78
CA PHE A 709 -0.07 -45.00 -5.86
C PHE A 709 -0.84 -44.85 -7.18
N SER A 710 -2.17 -44.88 -7.13
CA SER A 710 -2.99 -44.74 -8.33
C SER A 710 -2.91 -43.36 -8.99
N ILE A 711 -2.62 -42.32 -8.21
CA ILE A 711 -2.42 -40.95 -8.69
C ILE A 711 -1.17 -40.93 -9.55
N ILE A 712 -0.04 -41.34 -8.96
CA ILE A 712 1.29 -41.26 -9.56
C ILE A 712 1.38 -42.07 -10.86
N VAL A 713 0.78 -43.26 -10.90
CA VAL A 713 0.81 -44.15 -12.09
C VAL A 713 0.00 -43.59 -13.26
N ARG A 714 -0.92 -42.64 -13.03
CA ARG A 714 -1.79 -42.05 -14.06
C ARG A 714 -1.33 -40.70 -14.59
N LEU A 715 -0.25 -40.16 -14.04
CA LEU A 715 0.32 -38.91 -14.53
C LEU A 715 1.06 -39.12 -15.84
N PRO A 716 1.14 -38.09 -16.70
CA PRO A 716 2.06 -38.11 -17.84
C PRO A 716 3.46 -38.55 -17.39
N PRO A 717 4.15 -39.45 -18.11
CA PRO A 717 5.35 -40.14 -17.62
C PRO A 717 6.44 -39.19 -17.07
N LEU A 718 6.62 -38.03 -17.70
CA LEU A 718 7.58 -37.02 -17.27
C LEU A 718 7.17 -36.33 -15.97
N THR A 719 5.89 -36.04 -15.76
CA THR A 719 5.34 -35.41 -14.56
C THR A 719 5.30 -36.40 -13.40
N GLY A 720 4.85 -37.64 -13.65
CA GLY A 720 4.89 -38.71 -12.67
C GLY A 720 6.30 -38.99 -12.16
N GLN A 721 7.30 -39.00 -13.06
CA GLN A 721 8.70 -39.14 -12.66
C GLN A 721 9.21 -37.97 -11.83
N LYS A 722 8.85 -36.72 -12.17
CA LYS A 722 9.23 -35.54 -11.36
C LYS A 722 8.61 -35.59 -9.97
N ILE A 723 7.33 -35.96 -9.86
CA ILE A 723 6.62 -36.05 -8.57
C ILE A 723 7.13 -37.23 -7.73
N CYS A 724 7.38 -38.40 -8.33
CA CYS A 724 8.05 -39.52 -7.64
C CYS A 724 9.40 -39.11 -7.04
N ARG A 725 10.17 -38.25 -7.74
CA ARG A 725 11.49 -37.80 -7.28
C ARG A 725 11.42 -36.78 -6.15
N LEU A 726 10.34 -36.00 -6.08
CA LEU A 726 10.14 -34.99 -5.04
C LEU A 726 9.47 -35.54 -3.77
N TRP A 727 8.79 -36.69 -3.88
CA TRP A 727 8.00 -37.28 -2.79
C TRP A 727 8.70 -38.50 -2.17
N ASP A 728 9.41 -38.31 -1.04
CA ASP A 728 10.06 -39.38 -0.24
C ASP A 728 9.01 -40.25 0.50
N HIS A 729 8.31 -41.11 -0.25
CA HIS A 729 7.23 -41.97 0.23
C HIS A 729 7.46 -43.43 -0.23
N PRO A 730 7.10 -44.47 0.56
CA PRO A 730 7.25 -45.89 0.19
C PRO A 730 6.77 -46.24 -1.23
N VAL A 731 5.68 -45.61 -1.65
CA VAL A 731 5.10 -45.72 -3.00
C VAL A 731 6.04 -45.18 -4.08
N SER A 732 6.62 -43.99 -3.88
CA SER A 732 7.59 -43.39 -4.81
C SER A 732 8.87 -44.22 -4.85
N SER A 733 9.37 -44.66 -3.68
CA SER A 733 10.53 -45.56 -3.59
C SER A 733 10.27 -46.85 -4.36
N ASN A 734 9.10 -47.48 -4.22
CA ASN A 734 8.74 -48.69 -4.94
C ASN A 734 8.68 -48.45 -6.47
N ILE A 735 8.14 -47.32 -6.93
CA ILE A 735 8.11 -46.98 -8.37
C ILE A 735 9.53 -46.73 -8.91
N ILE A 736 10.37 -46.01 -8.17
CA ILE A 736 11.77 -45.77 -8.52
C ILE A 736 12.54 -47.10 -8.57
N SER A 737 12.41 -47.93 -7.54
CA SER A 737 13.05 -49.26 -7.46
C SER A 737 12.58 -50.19 -8.58
N ARG A 738 11.27 -50.23 -8.89
CA ARG A 738 10.75 -51.03 -10.01
C ARG A 738 11.25 -50.56 -11.37
N ASN A 739 11.33 -49.25 -11.60
CA ASN A 739 11.86 -48.69 -12.84
C ASN A 739 13.36 -48.97 -12.99
N HIS A 740 14.12 -48.87 -11.89
CA HIS A 740 15.53 -49.23 -11.82
C HIS A 740 15.76 -50.70 -12.14
N VAL A 741 15.06 -51.60 -11.43
CA VAL A 741 15.10 -53.05 -11.67
C VAL A 741 14.71 -53.39 -13.11
N LYS A 742 13.66 -52.75 -13.65
CA LYS A 742 13.24 -52.95 -15.05
C LYS A 742 14.35 -52.56 -16.03
N GLN A 743 15.06 -51.45 -15.80
CA GLN A 743 16.18 -51.04 -16.63
C GLN A 743 17.36 -52.02 -16.54
N LEU A 744 17.70 -52.49 -15.34
CA LEU A 744 18.79 -53.47 -15.14
C LEU A 744 18.48 -54.81 -15.81
N LEU A 745 17.25 -55.30 -15.69
CA LEU A 745 16.84 -56.58 -16.25
C LEU A 745 16.55 -56.54 -17.76
N GLN A 746 16.30 -55.36 -18.34
CA GLN A 746 16.06 -55.21 -19.78
C GLN A 746 17.25 -55.64 -20.65
N ASN A 747 18.47 -55.56 -20.13
CA ASN A 747 19.70 -55.96 -20.83
C ASN A 747 20.32 -57.26 -20.27
N TYR A 748 19.62 -57.96 -19.37
CA TYR A 748 20.15 -59.16 -18.72
C TYR A 748 19.93 -60.42 -19.56
N ASN A 749 21.00 -60.93 -20.16
CA ASN A 749 21.00 -62.25 -20.79
C ASN A 749 21.34 -63.31 -19.74
N LYS A 750 20.42 -64.26 -19.50
CA LYS A 750 20.62 -65.40 -18.59
C LYS A 750 21.89 -66.17 -18.96
N GLN A 751 22.95 -66.01 -18.18
CA GLN A 751 23.98 -67.04 -18.08
C GLN A 751 23.75 -67.85 -16.80
N PRO A 752 23.81 -69.20 -16.85
CA PRO A 752 23.65 -70.03 -15.66
C PRO A 752 24.87 -69.85 -14.75
N ARG A 753 24.66 -69.32 -13.55
CA ARG A 753 25.71 -69.29 -12.51
C ARG A 753 25.75 -70.63 -11.77
N SER A 754 26.95 -71.18 -11.62
CA SER A 754 27.22 -72.34 -10.78
C SER A 754 27.06 -71.97 -9.31
N SER A 755 26.32 -72.79 -8.57
CA SER A 755 26.14 -72.69 -7.13
C SER A 755 27.47 -72.85 -6.38
N MET A 756 27.95 -71.79 -5.75
CA MET A 756 28.72 -71.88 -4.51
C MET A 756 28.12 -70.87 -3.52
N MET A 757 27.37 -71.40 -2.55
CA MET A 757 27.03 -70.65 -1.34
C MET A 757 28.30 -70.56 -0.49
N ASP A 758 28.95 -69.40 -0.48
CA ASP A 758 29.92 -69.09 0.56
C ASP A 758 29.20 -68.34 1.69
N LYS A 759 28.98 -69.08 2.78
CA LYS A 759 28.40 -68.57 4.02
C LYS A 759 29.40 -67.64 4.70
N SER A 760 29.06 -66.36 4.84
CA SER A 760 29.52 -65.59 6.01
C SER A 760 28.57 -64.43 6.38
N SER A 761 28.34 -64.33 7.69
CA SER A 761 27.61 -63.29 8.46
C SER A 761 26.09 -63.13 8.27
N PHE A 762 25.36 -63.86 9.13
CA PHE A 762 24.08 -63.50 9.79
C PHE A 762 23.30 -62.25 9.31
N SER A 763 22.34 -62.46 8.41
CA SER A 763 20.95 -61.99 8.58
C SER A 763 20.01 -62.99 7.88
N VAL A 764 19.16 -63.66 8.65
CA VAL A 764 18.08 -64.49 8.08
C VAL A 764 16.81 -63.65 8.18
N GLU A 765 16.68 -62.67 7.30
CA GLU A 765 15.39 -62.04 7.01
C GLU A 765 15.26 -61.98 5.48
N PHE A 766 14.26 -62.70 4.96
CA PHE A 766 13.87 -62.77 3.54
C PHE A 766 14.90 -63.35 2.53
N LEU A 767 15.16 -64.66 2.59
CA LEU A 767 15.98 -65.43 1.62
C LEU A 767 15.73 -65.11 0.13
N PRO A 768 14.46 -64.98 -0.36
CA PRO A 768 14.21 -64.62 -1.76
C PRO A 768 14.62 -63.18 -2.12
N LEU A 769 14.52 -62.26 -1.17
CA LEU A 769 14.93 -60.87 -1.38
C LEU A 769 16.45 -60.79 -1.45
N ASN A 770 17.16 -61.42 -0.49
CA ASN A 770 18.63 -61.40 -0.46
C ASN A 770 19.23 -61.96 -1.76
N TYR A 771 18.70 -63.09 -2.26
CA TYR A 771 19.11 -63.66 -3.54
C TYR A 771 18.85 -62.71 -4.73
N PHE A 772 17.71 -62.00 -4.71
CA PHE A 772 17.38 -61.05 -5.76
C PHE A 772 18.26 -59.80 -5.72
N ILE A 773 18.58 -59.30 -4.52
CA ILE A 773 19.48 -58.16 -4.33
C ILE A 773 20.90 -58.51 -4.78
N GLU A 774 21.41 -59.71 -4.46
CA GLU A 774 22.70 -60.19 -4.97
C GLU A 774 22.75 -60.16 -6.51
N ILE A 775 21.71 -60.67 -7.18
CA ILE A 775 21.61 -60.63 -8.65
C ILE A 775 21.66 -59.18 -9.17
N LEU A 776 20.95 -58.25 -8.53
CA LEU A 776 20.97 -56.85 -8.93
C LEU A 776 22.36 -56.24 -8.72
N THR A 777 22.98 -56.43 -7.56
CA THR A 777 24.33 -55.94 -7.25
C THR A 777 25.38 -56.48 -8.23
N ASP A 778 25.23 -57.73 -8.66
CA ASP A 778 26.07 -58.35 -9.68
C ASP A 778 25.89 -57.73 -11.07
N ILE A 779 24.66 -57.41 -11.47
CA ILE A 779 24.39 -56.72 -12.74
C ILE A 779 24.93 -55.30 -12.71
N GLU A 780 24.77 -54.60 -11.58
CA GLU A 780 25.25 -53.24 -11.36
C GLU A 780 26.78 -53.16 -11.42
N SER A 781 27.48 -54.11 -10.79
CA SER A 781 28.95 -54.19 -10.81
C SER A 781 29.52 -54.63 -12.17
N SER A 782 28.76 -55.40 -12.96
CA SER A 782 29.21 -55.92 -14.27
C SER A 782 29.05 -54.92 -15.44
N ASN A 783 28.29 -53.84 -15.28
CA ASN A 783 28.06 -52.83 -16.33
C ASN A 783 28.18 -51.37 -15.83
N PRO A 784 29.40 -50.85 -15.62
CA PRO A 784 29.62 -49.48 -15.15
C PRO A 784 29.15 -48.39 -16.13
N ALA A 785 29.01 -48.71 -17.42
CA ALA A 785 28.60 -47.76 -18.46
C ALA A 785 27.11 -47.36 -18.38
N LEU A 786 26.24 -48.17 -17.75
CA LEU A 786 24.83 -47.82 -17.50
C LEU A 786 24.67 -46.77 -16.39
N TYR A 787 25.71 -46.55 -15.58
CA TYR A 787 25.75 -45.59 -14.48
C TYR A 787 26.29 -44.20 -14.86
N ALA A 788 26.85 -44.05 -16.08
CA ALA A 788 27.65 -42.88 -16.44
C ALA A 788 26.88 -41.74 -17.16
N PHE A 789 25.55 -41.84 -17.38
CA PHE A 789 24.79 -40.79 -18.07
C PHE A 789 23.81 -40.04 -17.15
N GLU A 790 24.15 -38.77 -16.92
CA GLU A 790 23.36 -37.64 -16.39
C GLU A 790 22.65 -37.82 -15.03
N GLY A 791 23.32 -37.34 -13.97
CA GLY A 791 22.68 -36.66 -12.84
C GLY A 791 21.62 -37.44 -12.03
N ARG A 792 21.73 -38.76 -11.97
CA ARG A 792 20.85 -39.60 -11.14
C ARG A 792 21.44 -39.79 -9.74
N ASP A 793 20.70 -39.34 -8.74
CA ASP A 793 20.94 -39.65 -7.33
C ASP A 793 20.98 -41.18 -7.07
N ASN A 794 21.75 -41.56 -6.06
CA ASN A 794 22.08 -42.92 -5.57
C ASN A 794 20.90 -43.91 -5.48
N VAL A 795 20.48 -44.52 -6.59
CA VAL A 795 19.57 -45.68 -6.61
C VAL A 795 20.40 -46.91 -6.98
N ASP A 796 20.67 -47.75 -5.99
CA ASP A 796 21.44 -49.00 -6.11
C ASP A 796 20.60 -50.21 -5.61
N ALA A 797 21.14 -51.41 -5.72
CA ALA A 797 20.48 -52.62 -5.21
C ALA A 797 20.09 -52.52 -3.73
N LYS A 798 20.86 -51.77 -2.93
CA LYS A 798 20.55 -51.52 -1.51
C LYS A 798 19.32 -50.64 -1.32
N PHE A 799 19.15 -49.61 -2.13
CA PHE A 799 17.92 -48.82 -2.16
C PHE A 799 16.70 -49.66 -2.56
N VAL A 800 16.86 -50.62 -3.48
CA VAL A 800 15.81 -51.57 -3.86
C VAL A 800 15.43 -52.48 -2.70
N GLU A 801 16.42 -52.95 -1.94
CA GLU A 801 16.23 -53.76 -0.72
C GLU A 801 15.45 -52.98 0.36
N GLU A 802 15.91 -51.77 0.69
CA GLU A 802 15.26 -50.89 1.67
C GLU A 802 13.81 -50.56 1.28
N ALA A 803 13.55 -50.30 -0.01
CA ALA A 803 12.20 -50.06 -0.52
C ALA A 803 11.31 -51.31 -0.43
N ALA A 804 11.84 -52.49 -0.73
CA ALA A 804 11.11 -53.76 -0.66
C ALA A 804 10.77 -54.15 0.79
N LEU A 805 11.72 -53.98 1.71
CA LEU A 805 11.52 -54.23 3.14
C LEU A 805 10.49 -53.25 3.71
N LYS A 806 10.63 -51.95 3.45
CA LYS A 806 9.67 -50.92 3.90
C LYS A 806 8.26 -51.19 3.39
N HIS A 807 8.11 -51.63 2.14
CA HIS A 807 6.81 -52.01 1.58
C HIS A 807 6.23 -53.29 2.22
N THR A 808 7.07 -54.25 2.57
CA THR A 808 6.66 -55.51 3.21
C THR A 808 6.24 -55.28 4.67
N THR A 809 7.00 -54.51 5.43
CA THR A 809 6.67 -54.09 6.81
C THR A 809 5.32 -53.37 6.86
N MET A 810 5.09 -52.47 5.89
CA MET A 810 3.83 -51.76 5.72
C MET A 810 2.66 -52.69 5.39
N LEU A 811 2.81 -53.67 4.50
CA LEU A 811 1.77 -54.66 4.18
C LEU A 811 1.43 -55.58 5.36
N LEU A 812 2.38 -55.81 6.26
CA LEU A 812 2.20 -56.64 7.44
C LEU A 812 1.71 -55.84 8.66
N GLY A 813 1.62 -54.51 8.57
CA GLY A 813 1.23 -53.63 9.68
C GLY A 813 2.22 -53.65 10.84
N LEU A 814 3.51 -53.87 10.56
CA LEU A 814 4.59 -54.06 11.53
C LEU A 814 5.37 -52.78 11.85
#